data_AF-A0A953U0E3-F1
#
_entry.id   AF-A0A953U0E3-F1
#
_cell.length_a   1.000
_cell.length_b   1.000
_cell.length_c   1.000
_cell.angle_alpha   90.00
_cell.angle_beta   90.00
_cell.angle_gamma   90.00
#
_symmetry.space_group_name_H-M   'P 1'
#
loop_
_entity.id
_entity.type
_entity.pdbx_description
1 polymer ?
#
loop_
_entity_poly.entity_id
_entity_poly.type
_entity_poly.pdbx_seq_one_letter_code
_entity_poly.pdbx_strand_id
1 'polypeptide(L)'
;MAIGQQPRKRDDCGVALILVLLAILVLTMLAAAMVFSARTETLAGYNYRIATQTEYVARAGVQAALNFLKSANYEPLPPTSFSGTSPYSSHYTIAPYQTLPVLLYYTGGSSVVCCGVGAINPVVLGKTSGNSNFPPSSATGGTDVVSNWITYVNSSPHNTVNDGLGGSGTFTVTATLVDYHTVNNGFFGVVSAGCSDPLAGGGICRKPNETWLVKSVGTWNSNIGSTASPTVEVDATIAPMFLPYFGNALYGLCNVTMHGNVCTDAYNSNSGTYSNGGGIGACASTSSGTGSNAQPIGAGVGSNGGVTISGAAYSIGGNVTYANQGTSSACDTGFTGSASGVSGSVLPGPAIPSPPDLTATMKSWGYPTTSPAVNPPSGGVTNVYLRADLLFGSTGGKPPLPGIAANGDAVEDSSGTPLAATTCPSVFTAYIESYTWSWVSGKKGGPSYNLYSNYTCTGVSGSGTGSSPYLLGDVTATSAGNQTLNFIGPNFSVEGSASVVAMNSIDSGNKSTINTSNVGPSFPTGGAAMNYSPSPSPPPSNTAAPAFVMDVFTSVSLGGQTNLNYNAATPGVPSPMFLTVNIMGTGTALSMKGQAQLDGTINIPNGDASLGGSGASGAMFGSILAKNIDDGGNYPVHYDVSAKSLSGQLFISQVVSVTRPKY
;
A
#
# COMPACT_ATOMS: atom_id res chain seq x y z
N MET A 1 -105.47 48.41 46.70
CA MET A 1 -104.19 49.00 47.15
C MET A 1 -103.12 48.52 46.18
N ALA A 2 -102.51 49.46 45.47
CA ALA A 2 -101.58 49.21 44.38
C ALA A 2 -100.19 48.77 44.89
N ILE A 3 -99.61 47.74 44.27
CA ILE A 3 -98.17 47.45 44.18
C ILE A 3 -98.03 46.80 42.79
N GLY A 4 -97.60 47.49 41.73
CA GLY A 4 -96.24 47.98 41.54
C GLY A 4 -95.50 47.04 40.56
N GLN A 5 -95.99 46.91 39.32
CA GLN A 5 -95.29 46.17 38.27
C GLN A 5 -94.01 46.94 37.88
N GLN A 6 -92.85 46.34 38.11
CA GLN A 6 -91.60 46.82 37.52
C GLN A 6 -91.60 46.55 36.00
N PRO A 7 -91.23 47.53 35.17
CA PRO A 7 -91.06 47.32 33.73
C PRO A 7 -89.80 46.49 33.49
N ARG A 8 -89.98 45.20 33.14
CA ARG A 8 -88.89 44.41 32.57
C ARG A 8 -88.68 44.84 31.12
N LYS A 9 -87.67 45.69 30.94
CA LYS A 9 -87.08 46.11 29.66
C LYS A 9 -86.82 44.88 28.78
N ARG A 10 -87.59 44.71 27.70
CA ARG A 10 -87.40 43.68 26.64
C ARG A 10 -86.71 44.34 25.44
N ASP A 11 -85.48 44.81 25.63
CA ASP A 11 -84.69 45.43 24.55
C ASP A 11 -83.52 44.54 24.06
N ASP A 12 -83.27 43.37 24.68
CA ASP A 12 -82.09 42.54 24.38
C ASP A 12 -82.34 41.39 23.38
N CYS A 13 -83.58 41.18 22.92
CA CYS A 13 -83.94 40.02 22.07
C CYS A 13 -83.33 40.07 20.66
N GLY A 14 -83.05 41.25 20.11
CA GLY A 14 -82.41 41.40 18.79
C GLY A 14 -80.91 41.12 18.82
N VAL A 15 -80.23 41.55 19.89
CA VAL A 15 -78.78 41.32 20.08
C VAL A 15 -78.50 39.83 20.30
N ALA A 16 -79.35 39.13 21.05
CA ALA A 16 -79.22 37.69 21.28
C ALA A 16 -79.28 36.86 19.97
N LEU A 17 -80.17 37.21 19.03
CA LEU A 17 -80.27 36.50 17.75
C LEU A 17 -79.02 36.71 16.87
N ILE A 18 -78.50 37.94 16.82
CA ILE A 18 -77.28 38.26 16.07
C ILE A 18 -76.08 37.50 16.65
N LEU A 19 -75.97 37.44 17.98
CA LEU A 19 -74.90 36.69 18.66
C LEU A 19 -74.99 35.18 18.38
N VAL A 20 -76.19 34.59 18.34
CA VAL A 20 -76.37 33.17 18.02
C VAL A 20 -76.02 32.88 16.55
N LEU A 21 -76.46 33.71 15.61
CA LEU A 21 -76.11 33.55 14.18
C LEU A 21 -74.60 33.72 13.95
N LEU A 22 -73.97 34.68 14.63
CA LEU A 22 -72.52 34.87 14.58
C LEU A 22 -71.77 33.68 15.22
N ALA A 23 -72.25 33.14 16.33
CA ALA A 23 -71.66 31.97 16.98
C ALA A 23 -71.74 30.72 16.08
N ILE A 24 -72.88 30.48 15.41
CA ILE A 24 -73.03 29.38 14.46
C ILE A 24 -72.08 29.58 13.26
N LEU A 25 -71.97 30.80 12.72
CA LEU A 25 -71.04 31.10 11.64
C LEU A 25 -69.58 30.77 12.01
N VAL A 26 -69.12 31.23 13.19
CA VAL A 26 -67.77 30.95 13.68
C VAL A 26 -67.55 29.45 13.89
N LEU A 27 -68.52 28.74 14.48
CA LEU A 27 -68.46 27.29 14.66
C LEU A 27 -68.38 26.54 13.32
N THR A 28 -69.12 26.98 12.29
CA THR A 28 -69.03 26.38 10.95
C THR A 28 -67.70 26.63 10.26
N MET A 29 -67.11 27.82 10.38
CA MET A 29 -65.76 28.09 9.86
C MET A 29 -64.70 27.25 10.55
N LEU A 30 -64.79 27.10 11.88
CA LEU A 30 -63.87 26.28 12.66
C LEU A 30 -63.99 24.80 12.29
N ALA A 31 -65.21 24.28 12.12
CA ALA A 31 -65.44 22.93 11.64
C ALA A 31 -64.88 22.71 10.22
N ALA A 32 -65.11 23.66 9.30
CA ALA A 32 -64.56 23.59 7.94
C ALA A 32 -63.02 23.63 7.93
N ALA A 33 -62.41 24.47 8.76
CA ALA A 33 -60.96 24.56 8.91
C ALA A 33 -60.35 23.25 9.44
N MET A 34 -60.98 22.61 10.43
CA MET A 34 -60.55 21.30 10.93
C MET A 34 -60.61 20.22 9.86
N VAL A 35 -61.67 20.17 9.06
CA VAL A 35 -61.80 19.20 7.95
C VAL A 35 -60.74 19.45 6.88
N PHE A 36 -60.45 20.71 6.54
CA PHE A 36 -59.39 21.04 5.59
C PHE A 36 -58.00 20.67 6.14
N SER A 37 -57.71 20.96 7.41
CA SER A 37 -56.45 20.57 8.07
C SER A 37 -56.27 19.06 8.05
N ALA A 38 -57.30 18.30 8.46
CA ALA A 38 -57.27 16.84 8.48
C ALA A 38 -57.02 16.25 7.08
N ARG A 39 -57.61 16.83 6.02
CA ARG A 39 -57.35 16.42 4.64
C ARG A 39 -55.92 16.74 4.20
N THR A 40 -55.43 17.95 4.48
CA THR A 40 -54.05 18.36 4.13
C THR A 40 -53.01 17.48 4.85
N GLU A 41 -53.22 17.20 6.14
CA GLU A 41 -52.36 16.29 6.92
C GLU A 41 -52.39 14.87 6.39
N THR A 42 -53.57 14.35 6.02
CA THR A 42 -53.70 13.02 5.42
C THR A 42 -52.95 12.93 4.08
N LEU A 43 -53.06 13.97 3.23
CA LEU A 43 -52.36 14.03 1.95
C LEU A 43 -50.83 14.18 2.14
N ALA A 44 -50.40 15.01 3.11
CA ALA A 44 -48.99 15.15 3.45
C ALA A 44 -48.41 13.83 3.97
N GLY A 45 -49.12 13.15 4.87
CA GLY A 45 -48.72 11.84 5.38
C GLY A 45 -48.66 10.76 4.29
N TYR A 46 -49.63 10.77 3.37
CA TYR A 46 -49.64 9.86 2.22
C TYR A 46 -48.43 10.10 1.30
N ASN A 47 -48.14 11.35 0.94
CA ASN A 47 -47.00 11.72 0.11
C ASN A 47 -45.67 11.35 0.79
N TYR A 48 -45.55 11.59 2.10
CA TYR A 48 -44.37 11.18 2.87
C TYR A 48 -44.15 9.67 2.85
N ARG A 49 -45.21 8.89 3.10
CA ARG A 49 -45.15 7.42 3.06
C ARG A 49 -44.69 6.91 1.69
N ILE A 50 -45.30 7.43 0.63
CA ILE A 50 -45.01 7.01 -0.74
C ILE A 50 -43.62 7.42 -1.19
N ALA A 51 -43.16 8.63 -0.84
CA ALA A 51 -41.79 9.04 -1.09
C ALA A 51 -40.78 8.12 -0.37
N THR A 52 -41.09 7.72 0.87
CA THR A 52 -40.25 6.81 1.66
C THR A 52 -40.21 5.41 1.04
N GLN A 53 -41.36 4.87 0.61
CA GLN A 53 -41.43 3.58 -0.10
C GLN A 53 -40.62 3.62 -1.41
N THR A 54 -40.77 4.69 -2.18
CA THR A 54 -40.02 4.88 -3.44
C THR A 54 -38.52 4.97 -3.19
N GLU A 55 -38.10 5.64 -2.11
CA GLU A 55 -36.69 5.68 -1.70
C GLU A 55 -36.16 4.30 -1.34
N TYR A 56 -36.91 3.47 -0.62
CA TYR A 56 -36.50 2.09 -0.34
C TYR A 56 -36.38 1.25 -1.61
N VAL A 57 -37.25 1.45 -2.59
CA VAL A 57 -37.15 0.79 -3.91
C VAL A 57 -35.89 1.23 -4.64
N ALA A 58 -35.56 2.53 -4.64
CA ALA A 58 -34.32 3.03 -5.24
C ALA A 58 -33.09 2.44 -4.53
N ARG A 59 -33.07 2.38 -3.19
CA ARG A 59 -32.00 1.74 -2.41
C ARG A 59 -31.89 0.23 -2.67
N ALA A 60 -33.01 -0.46 -2.92
CA ALA A 60 -33.01 -1.87 -3.29
C ALA A 60 -32.27 -2.10 -4.62
N GLY A 61 -32.37 -1.16 -5.57
CA GLY A 61 -31.59 -1.22 -6.81
C GLY A 61 -30.08 -1.07 -6.59
N VAL A 62 -29.65 -0.21 -5.65
CA VAL A 62 -28.24 -0.13 -5.23
C VAL A 62 -27.78 -1.46 -4.62
N GLN A 63 -28.60 -2.07 -3.77
CA GLN A 63 -28.29 -3.37 -3.17
C GLN A 63 -28.23 -4.49 -4.22
N ALA A 64 -29.12 -4.46 -5.23
CA ALA A 64 -29.08 -5.40 -6.35
C ALA A 64 -27.77 -5.26 -7.15
N ALA A 65 -27.34 -4.03 -7.44
CA ALA A 65 -26.06 -3.79 -8.09
C ALA A 65 -24.89 -4.34 -7.27
N LEU A 66 -24.88 -4.09 -5.96
CA LEU A 66 -23.86 -4.63 -5.05
C LEU A 66 -23.83 -6.16 -5.08
N ASN A 67 -25.00 -6.80 -5.02
CA ASN A 67 -25.11 -8.25 -5.05
C ASN A 67 -24.61 -8.84 -6.38
N PHE A 68 -24.90 -8.18 -7.50
CA PHE A 68 -24.37 -8.57 -8.80
C PHE A 68 -22.84 -8.51 -8.83
N LEU A 69 -22.24 -7.37 -8.41
CA LEU A 69 -20.79 -7.17 -8.38
C LEU A 69 -20.06 -8.14 -7.44
N LYS A 70 -20.77 -8.75 -6.48
CA LYS A 70 -20.25 -9.81 -5.59
C LYS A 70 -20.46 -11.23 -6.11
N SER A 71 -21.30 -11.41 -7.12
CA SER A 71 -21.70 -12.72 -7.61
C SER A 71 -20.70 -13.28 -8.61
N ALA A 72 -20.72 -14.59 -8.83
CA ALA A 72 -19.93 -15.25 -9.88
C ALA A 72 -20.35 -14.84 -11.32
N ASN A 73 -21.44 -14.08 -11.47
CA ASN A 73 -21.88 -13.55 -12.77
C ASN A 73 -21.11 -12.30 -13.20
N TYR A 74 -20.32 -11.73 -12.27
CA TYR A 74 -19.45 -10.60 -12.50
C TYR A 74 -17.99 -11.06 -12.45
N GLU A 75 -17.22 -10.76 -13.50
CA GLU A 75 -15.78 -10.92 -13.50
C GLU A 75 -15.15 -9.60 -13.99
N PRO A 76 -14.30 -8.95 -13.18
CA PRO A 76 -13.63 -7.72 -13.58
C PRO A 76 -12.61 -8.00 -14.69
N LEU A 77 -12.16 -6.96 -15.40
CA LEU A 77 -11.11 -7.13 -16.41
C LEU A 77 -9.79 -7.53 -15.71
N PRO A 78 -9.21 -8.72 -15.99
CA PRO A 78 -8.05 -9.19 -15.27
C PRO A 78 -6.78 -8.44 -15.70
N PRO A 79 -5.78 -8.29 -14.82
CA PRO A 79 -4.52 -7.59 -15.14
C PRO A 79 -3.74 -8.19 -16.31
N THR A 80 -3.94 -9.48 -16.58
CA THR A 80 -3.31 -10.20 -17.70
C THR A 80 -3.87 -9.80 -19.06
N SER A 81 -5.02 -9.14 -19.12
CA SER A 81 -5.57 -8.56 -20.34
C SER A 81 -4.81 -7.31 -20.82
N PHE A 82 -3.84 -6.85 -20.03
CA PHE A 82 -2.98 -5.73 -20.37
C PHE A 82 -1.58 -6.26 -20.73
N SER A 83 -1.23 -6.21 -22.01
CA SER A 83 0.10 -6.57 -22.49
C SER A 83 0.86 -5.33 -22.97
N GLY A 84 2.03 -5.11 -22.36
CA GLY A 84 3.01 -4.12 -22.80
C GLY A 84 2.98 -2.77 -22.08
N THR A 85 3.94 -1.93 -22.45
CA THR A 85 4.15 -0.56 -21.94
C THR A 85 3.26 0.50 -22.59
N SER A 86 2.37 0.09 -23.50
CA SER A 86 1.40 0.98 -24.13
C SER A 86 0.37 1.46 -23.10
N PRO A 87 0.05 2.77 -23.02
CA PRO A 87 -1.01 3.28 -22.14
C PRO A 87 -2.43 2.89 -22.60
N TYR A 88 -2.53 2.09 -23.67
CA TYR A 88 -3.78 1.60 -24.23
C TYR A 88 -3.76 0.08 -24.26
N SER A 89 -4.73 -0.51 -23.59
CA SER A 89 -5.22 -1.84 -23.96
C SER A 89 -6.33 -1.71 -24.99
N SER A 90 -6.73 -2.82 -25.60
CA SER A 90 -7.92 -2.88 -26.47
C SER A 90 -9.23 -2.53 -25.73
N HIS A 91 -9.19 -2.38 -24.40
CA HIS A 91 -10.37 -2.24 -23.56
C HIS A 91 -10.36 -0.97 -22.73
N TYR A 92 -9.30 -0.66 -21.98
CA TYR A 92 -9.19 0.55 -21.15
C TYR A 92 -7.96 1.39 -21.51
N THR A 93 -8.07 2.71 -21.31
CA THR A 93 -6.92 3.62 -21.25
C THR A 93 -6.33 3.58 -19.84
N ILE A 94 -5.19 2.93 -19.66
CA ILE A 94 -4.56 2.67 -18.36
C ILE A 94 -3.05 2.93 -18.45
N ALA A 95 -2.43 3.38 -17.37
CA ALA A 95 -0.98 3.52 -17.30
C ALA A 95 -0.38 2.51 -16.31
N PRO A 96 0.79 1.93 -16.59
CA PRO A 96 1.54 1.19 -15.58
C PRO A 96 2.14 2.15 -14.56
N TYR A 97 2.28 1.71 -13.32
CA TYR A 97 3.08 2.46 -12.34
C TYR A 97 4.57 2.24 -12.63
N GLN A 98 5.27 3.29 -13.04
CA GLN A 98 6.66 3.24 -13.53
C GLN A 98 7.73 2.98 -12.46
N THR A 99 7.36 3.09 -11.20
CA THR A 99 8.27 3.15 -10.05
C THR A 99 7.93 2.10 -9.00
N LEU A 100 7.04 1.15 -9.34
CA LEU A 100 6.71 0.02 -8.48
C LEU A 100 7.50 -1.23 -8.90
N PRO A 101 7.98 -2.04 -7.95
CA PRO A 101 8.54 -3.37 -8.23
C PRO A 101 7.54 -4.32 -8.88
N VAL A 102 6.25 -4.11 -8.61
CA VAL A 102 5.15 -4.89 -9.18
C VAL A 102 4.52 -4.08 -10.31
N LEU A 103 4.40 -4.70 -11.49
CA LEU A 103 3.71 -4.09 -12.63
C LEU A 103 2.20 -4.03 -12.36
N LEU A 104 1.78 -2.92 -11.74
CA LEU A 104 0.40 -2.56 -11.49
C LEU A 104 -0.06 -1.51 -12.52
N TYR A 105 -1.38 -1.38 -12.68
CA TYR A 105 -2.02 -0.46 -13.63
C TYR A 105 -3.00 0.46 -12.91
N TYR A 106 -3.22 1.65 -13.46
CA TYR A 106 -4.22 2.60 -12.97
C TYR A 106 -4.82 3.46 -14.08
N THR A 107 -6.03 3.96 -13.84
CA THR A 107 -6.63 5.06 -14.59
C THR A 107 -6.33 6.38 -13.91
N GLY A 108 -5.93 7.41 -14.67
CA GLY A 108 -5.45 8.71 -14.15
C GLY A 108 -6.50 9.60 -13.50
N GLY A 109 -7.45 9.06 -12.72
CA GLY A 109 -8.44 9.80 -11.97
C GLY A 109 -9.61 10.38 -12.78
N SER A 110 -9.78 9.96 -14.03
CA SER A 110 -10.95 10.24 -14.86
C SER A 110 -11.79 8.98 -15.05
N SER A 111 -13.08 9.12 -15.39
CA SER A 111 -13.93 7.96 -15.70
C SER A 111 -13.25 7.01 -16.68
N VAL A 112 -13.30 5.72 -16.39
CA VAL A 112 -12.64 4.70 -17.20
C VAL A 112 -13.28 4.69 -18.58
N VAL A 113 -12.46 4.90 -19.60
CA VAL A 113 -12.91 4.97 -20.99
C VAL A 113 -12.62 3.67 -21.72
N CYS A 114 -13.62 3.18 -22.46
CA CYS A 114 -13.45 2.07 -23.40
C CYS A 114 -12.68 2.49 -24.67
N CYS A 115 -11.65 1.73 -25.06
CA CYS A 115 -10.79 1.98 -26.24
C CYS A 115 -11.32 1.36 -27.55
N GLY A 116 -12.64 1.25 -27.72
CA GLY A 116 -13.22 0.74 -28.97
C GLY A 116 -13.02 1.71 -30.16
N VAL A 117 -12.82 1.18 -31.37
CA VAL A 117 -12.72 1.95 -32.62
C VAL A 117 -14.01 2.75 -32.89
N GLY A 118 -14.07 3.98 -32.39
CA GLY A 118 -15.09 4.96 -32.81
C GLY A 118 -15.52 6.01 -31.79
N ALA A 119 -15.39 5.78 -30.47
CA ALA A 119 -15.69 6.80 -29.46
C ALA A 119 -15.12 6.45 -28.06
N ILE A 120 -14.44 7.42 -27.46
CA ILE A 120 -14.00 7.44 -26.05
C ILE A 120 -15.24 7.66 -25.19
N ASN A 121 -15.87 6.57 -24.73
CA ASN A 121 -17.05 6.61 -23.87
C ASN A 121 -16.75 6.01 -22.49
N PRO A 122 -17.35 6.53 -21.40
CA PRO A 122 -17.29 5.91 -20.08
C PRO A 122 -17.76 4.45 -20.15
N VAL A 123 -17.13 3.57 -19.38
CA VAL A 123 -17.54 2.17 -19.26
C VAL A 123 -18.81 2.09 -18.41
N VAL A 124 -19.89 1.56 -18.99
CA VAL A 124 -21.24 1.53 -18.42
C VAL A 124 -21.84 0.12 -18.53
N LEU A 125 -22.53 -0.29 -17.48
CA LEU A 125 -23.46 -1.41 -17.43
C LEU A 125 -24.89 -0.84 -17.36
N GLY A 126 -25.57 -0.88 -18.50
CA GLY A 126 -26.91 -0.33 -18.69
C GLY A 126 -27.99 -1.41 -18.75
N LYS A 127 -29.25 -0.98 -18.86
CA LYS A 127 -30.42 -1.88 -18.90
C LYS A 127 -30.50 -2.74 -20.18
N THR A 128 -29.87 -2.29 -21.26
CA THR A 128 -29.86 -2.93 -22.56
C THR A 128 -28.43 -3.07 -23.08
N SER A 129 -28.22 -3.94 -24.06
CA SER A 129 -26.92 -4.12 -24.69
C SER A 129 -26.42 -2.85 -25.35
N GLY A 130 -27.30 -2.08 -26.01
CA GLY A 130 -26.94 -0.81 -26.65
C GLY A 130 -26.53 0.31 -25.68
N ASN A 131 -26.87 0.18 -24.39
CA ASN A 131 -26.48 1.12 -23.34
C ASN A 131 -25.31 0.60 -22.49
N SER A 132 -24.71 -0.54 -22.87
CA SER A 132 -23.59 -1.14 -22.17
C SER A 132 -22.38 -1.25 -23.10
N ASN A 133 -21.19 -0.98 -22.59
CA ASN A 133 -19.94 -1.05 -23.36
C ASN A 133 -18.79 -1.66 -22.55
N PHE A 134 -19.13 -2.50 -21.57
CA PHE A 134 -18.15 -3.30 -20.84
C PHE A 134 -17.44 -4.30 -21.77
N PRO A 135 -16.17 -4.67 -21.51
CA PRO A 135 -15.42 -5.59 -22.34
C PRO A 135 -16.14 -6.94 -22.59
N PRO A 136 -15.92 -7.57 -23.76
CA PRO A 136 -16.54 -8.84 -24.12
C PRO A 136 -16.00 -10.00 -23.28
N SER A 137 -16.72 -11.14 -23.30
CA SER A 137 -16.36 -12.35 -22.52
C SER A 137 -14.95 -12.88 -22.78
N SER A 138 -14.41 -12.68 -23.99
CA SER A 138 -13.03 -13.04 -24.35
C SER A 138 -11.98 -12.27 -23.55
N ALA A 139 -12.32 -11.11 -23.00
CA ALA A 139 -11.43 -10.28 -22.20
C ALA A 139 -11.58 -10.54 -20.68
N THR A 140 -12.69 -11.15 -20.25
CA THR A 140 -13.11 -11.31 -18.84
C THR A 140 -13.12 -12.78 -18.41
N GLY A 141 -12.13 -13.56 -18.87
CA GLY A 141 -12.00 -14.98 -18.48
C GLY A 141 -13.16 -15.89 -18.93
N GLY A 142 -13.98 -15.45 -19.89
CA GLY A 142 -15.13 -16.19 -20.43
C GLY A 142 -16.50 -15.71 -19.93
N THR A 143 -16.56 -14.75 -19.01
CA THR A 143 -17.83 -14.26 -18.43
C THR A 143 -18.45 -13.13 -19.24
N ASP A 144 -19.64 -13.31 -19.80
CA ASP A 144 -20.41 -12.23 -20.46
C ASP A 144 -21.11 -11.34 -19.43
N VAL A 145 -20.35 -10.37 -18.91
CA VAL A 145 -20.83 -9.46 -17.85
C VAL A 145 -22.02 -8.62 -18.30
N VAL A 146 -22.08 -8.17 -19.56
CA VAL A 146 -23.19 -7.35 -20.07
C VAL A 146 -24.49 -8.16 -20.11
N SER A 147 -24.46 -9.35 -20.70
CA SER A 147 -25.64 -10.22 -20.76
C SER A 147 -26.12 -10.65 -19.36
N ASN A 148 -25.18 -11.00 -18.49
CA ASN A 148 -25.45 -11.37 -17.11
C ASN A 148 -26.08 -10.21 -16.32
N TRP A 149 -25.54 -8.99 -16.46
CA TRP A 149 -26.07 -7.79 -15.82
C TRP A 149 -27.51 -7.53 -16.24
N ILE A 150 -27.77 -7.50 -17.55
CA ILE A 150 -29.11 -7.26 -18.12
C ILE A 150 -30.10 -8.30 -17.59
N THR A 151 -29.71 -9.57 -17.56
CA THR A 151 -30.56 -10.64 -17.03
C THR A 151 -30.84 -10.44 -15.54
N TYR A 152 -29.81 -10.10 -14.76
CA TYR A 152 -29.91 -9.90 -13.32
C TYR A 152 -30.82 -8.70 -12.97
N VAL A 153 -30.59 -7.52 -13.57
CA VAL A 153 -31.33 -6.29 -13.21
C VAL A 153 -32.70 -6.17 -13.86
N ASN A 154 -33.05 -7.02 -14.83
CA ASN A 154 -34.38 -7.01 -15.47
C ASN A 154 -35.27 -8.20 -15.07
N SER A 155 -34.75 -9.20 -14.34
CA SER A 155 -35.54 -10.35 -13.92
C SER A 155 -36.19 -10.12 -12.56
N SER A 156 -37.44 -10.58 -12.41
CA SER A 156 -38.07 -10.75 -11.10
C SER A 156 -37.43 -11.96 -10.39
N PRO A 157 -37.12 -11.88 -9.08
CA PRO A 157 -37.52 -10.83 -8.13
C PRO A 157 -36.53 -9.66 -8.01
N HIS A 158 -35.45 -9.64 -8.79
CA HIS A 158 -34.34 -8.71 -8.63
C HIS A 158 -34.60 -7.28 -9.10
N ASN A 159 -35.75 -6.97 -9.70
CA ASN A 159 -36.13 -5.62 -10.13
C ASN A 159 -37.45 -5.12 -9.54
N THR A 160 -38.05 -5.89 -8.61
CA THR A 160 -39.35 -5.59 -8.01
C THR A 160 -39.31 -5.71 -6.49
N VAL A 161 -40.01 -4.82 -5.79
CA VAL A 161 -40.25 -4.89 -4.34
C VAL A 161 -41.75 -4.90 -4.11
N ASN A 162 -42.27 -5.81 -3.29
CA ASN A 162 -43.71 -5.89 -2.99
C ASN A 162 -43.93 -5.69 -1.49
N ASP A 163 -44.99 -4.98 -1.10
CA ASP A 163 -45.36 -4.79 0.32
C ASP A 163 -46.26 -5.90 0.87
N GLY A 164 -46.67 -6.87 0.03
CA GLY A 164 -47.58 -7.95 0.40
C GLY A 164 -49.04 -7.52 0.58
N LEU A 165 -49.35 -6.23 0.42
CA LEU A 165 -50.68 -5.65 0.51
C LEU A 165 -51.23 -5.23 -0.87
N GLY A 166 -50.44 -5.45 -1.92
CA GLY A 166 -50.78 -5.14 -3.31
C GLY A 166 -50.04 -3.93 -3.88
N GLY A 167 -49.25 -3.23 -3.07
CA GLY A 167 -48.29 -2.21 -3.55
C GLY A 167 -47.04 -2.88 -4.11
N SER A 168 -46.56 -2.38 -5.25
CA SER A 168 -45.34 -2.86 -5.89
C SER A 168 -44.46 -1.71 -6.33
N GLY A 169 -43.16 -1.89 -6.18
CA GLY A 169 -42.13 -0.98 -6.66
C GLY A 169 -41.28 -1.68 -7.71
N THR A 170 -40.83 -0.90 -8.69
CA THR A 170 -39.82 -1.34 -9.67
C THR A 170 -38.66 -0.37 -9.63
N PHE A 171 -37.46 -0.81 -9.96
CA PHE A 171 -36.33 0.09 -10.13
C PHE A 171 -35.60 -0.15 -11.45
N THR A 172 -34.85 0.87 -11.86
CA THR A 172 -33.89 0.78 -12.95
C THR A 172 -32.53 1.17 -12.43
N VAL A 173 -31.50 0.41 -12.81
CA VAL A 173 -30.13 0.59 -12.32
C VAL A 173 -29.19 0.72 -13.50
N THR A 174 -28.27 1.68 -13.41
CA THR A 174 -27.12 1.81 -14.32
C THR A 174 -25.86 1.93 -13.46
N ALA A 175 -24.80 1.23 -13.84
CA ALA A 175 -23.50 1.32 -13.17
C ALA A 175 -22.44 1.87 -14.14
N THR A 176 -21.69 2.89 -13.72
CA THR A 176 -20.60 3.49 -14.49
C THR A 176 -19.29 3.24 -13.77
N LEU A 177 -18.28 2.71 -14.46
CA LEU A 177 -16.95 2.49 -13.90
C LEU A 177 -16.19 3.83 -13.85
N VAL A 178 -15.94 4.30 -12.64
CA VAL A 178 -15.32 5.62 -12.39
C VAL A 178 -13.81 5.51 -12.26
N ASP A 179 -13.33 4.45 -11.60
CA ASP A 179 -11.90 4.21 -11.43
C ASP A 179 -11.58 2.73 -11.57
N TYR A 180 -10.46 2.43 -12.21
CA TYR A 180 -9.87 1.11 -12.31
C TYR A 180 -8.39 1.20 -11.96
N HIS A 181 -7.97 0.43 -10.97
CA HIS A 181 -6.56 0.18 -10.74
C HIS A 181 -6.35 -1.25 -10.28
N THR A 182 -5.12 -1.74 -10.37
CA THR A 182 -4.76 -3.05 -9.84
C THR A 182 -3.99 -2.90 -8.55
N VAL A 183 -4.27 -3.75 -7.59
CA VAL A 183 -3.53 -3.86 -6.32
C VAL A 183 -2.89 -5.25 -6.23
N ASN A 184 -1.81 -5.38 -5.46
CA ASN A 184 -1.30 -6.70 -5.10
C ASN A 184 -2.08 -7.26 -3.91
N ASN A 185 -2.97 -8.22 -4.16
CA ASN A 185 -3.69 -8.98 -3.15
C ASN A 185 -2.86 -10.16 -2.64
N GLY A 186 -1.68 -9.84 -2.15
CA GLY A 186 -0.68 -10.78 -1.72
C GLY A 186 0.38 -10.07 -0.90
N PHE A 187 1.14 -10.87 -0.17
CA PHE A 187 2.32 -10.37 0.51
C PHE A 187 3.50 -10.48 -0.47
N PHE A 188 4.10 -9.36 -0.86
CA PHE A 188 5.18 -9.35 -1.84
C PHE A 188 6.39 -10.15 -1.35
N GLY A 189 6.99 -10.96 -2.22
CA GLY A 189 8.07 -11.89 -1.87
C GLY A 189 7.60 -13.22 -1.26
N VAL A 190 6.30 -13.40 -1.00
CA VAL A 190 5.73 -14.62 -0.42
C VAL A 190 4.78 -15.28 -1.40
N VAL A 191 5.01 -16.56 -1.73
CA VAL A 191 4.15 -17.34 -2.62
C VAL A 191 2.67 -17.17 -2.25
N SER A 192 1.87 -16.63 -3.17
CA SER A 192 0.44 -16.36 -2.97
C SER A 192 -0.39 -17.58 -3.38
N ALA A 193 -0.74 -18.42 -2.40
CA ALA A 193 -1.53 -19.63 -2.64
C ALA A 193 -2.92 -19.30 -3.21
N GLY A 194 -3.34 -20.02 -4.25
CA GLY A 194 -4.65 -19.83 -4.89
C GLY A 194 -4.73 -18.63 -5.83
N CYS A 195 -3.62 -17.92 -6.07
CA CYS A 195 -3.58 -16.86 -7.06
C CYS A 195 -3.34 -17.42 -8.46
N SER A 196 -4.15 -16.96 -9.44
CA SER A 196 -4.02 -17.31 -10.86
C SER A 196 -3.03 -16.42 -11.63
N ASP A 197 -2.39 -15.45 -10.96
CA ASP A 197 -1.41 -14.57 -11.58
C ASP A 197 -0.15 -15.37 -11.98
N PRO A 198 0.37 -15.23 -13.21
CA PRO A 198 1.61 -15.88 -13.62
C PRO A 198 2.82 -15.59 -12.71
N LEU A 199 2.79 -14.47 -11.98
CA LEU A 199 3.84 -14.04 -11.05
C LEU A 199 3.57 -14.42 -9.58
N ALA A 200 2.56 -15.25 -9.31
CA ALA A 200 2.19 -15.68 -7.95
C ALA A 200 3.34 -16.33 -7.17
N GLY A 201 4.30 -16.96 -7.87
CA GLY A 201 5.51 -17.54 -7.28
C GLY A 201 6.46 -16.51 -6.62
N GLY A 202 6.36 -15.24 -6.98
CA GLY A 202 7.08 -14.12 -6.34
C GLY A 202 6.24 -13.31 -5.34
N GLY A 203 5.06 -13.80 -4.96
CA GLY A 203 4.13 -13.07 -4.11
C GLY A 203 3.42 -11.91 -4.78
N ILE A 204 3.31 -11.97 -6.11
CA ILE A 204 2.53 -11.03 -6.91
C ILE A 204 1.20 -11.69 -7.23
N CYS A 205 0.13 -11.16 -6.67
CA CYS A 205 -1.24 -11.54 -6.97
C CYS A 205 -2.06 -10.31 -7.36
N ARG A 206 -1.93 -9.86 -8.60
CA ARG A 206 -2.61 -8.65 -9.04
C ARG A 206 -4.11 -8.90 -9.09
N LYS A 207 -4.86 -8.01 -8.44
CA LYS A 207 -6.33 -8.02 -8.44
C LYS A 207 -6.84 -6.64 -8.85
N PRO A 208 -7.88 -6.57 -9.68
CA PRO A 208 -8.53 -5.30 -10.01
C PRO A 208 -9.27 -4.75 -8.78
N ASN A 209 -9.15 -3.45 -8.59
CA ASN A 209 -9.92 -2.64 -7.66
C ASN A 209 -10.69 -1.62 -8.49
N GLU A 210 -12.00 -1.81 -8.55
CA GLU A 210 -12.90 -1.05 -9.40
C GLU A 210 -13.87 -0.25 -8.55
N THR A 211 -13.98 1.04 -8.87
CA THR A 211 -14.96 1.93 -8.26
C THR A 211 -16.09 2.19 -9.23
N TRP A 212 -17.30 1.78 -8.85
CA TRP A 212 -18.52 1.90 -9.62
C TRP A 212 -19.43 2.99 -9.05
N LEU A 213 -19.88 3.92 -9.89
CA LEU A 213 -20.99 4.81 -9.59
C LEU A 213 -22.29 4.16 -10.07
N VAL A 214 -23.14 3.79 -9.13
CA VAL A 214 -24.44 3.18 -9.37
C VAL A 214 -25.52 4.24 -9.23
N LYS A 215 -26.31 4.40 -10.29
CA LYS A 215 -27.54 5.20 -10.29
C LYS A 215 -28.74 4.29 -10.28
N SER A 216 -29.62 4.46 -9.30
CA SER A 216 -30.84 3.68 -9.16
C SER A 216 -32.06 4.59 -9.10
N VAL A 217 -32.98 4.41 -10.05
CA VAL A 217 -34.26 5.13 -10.09
C VAL A 217 -35.37 4.15 -9.71
N GLY A 218 -35.94 4.34 -8.52
CA GLY A 218 -37.07 3.58 -8.02
C GLY A 218 -38.39 4.24 -8.38
N THR A 219 -39.40 3.44 -8.71
CA THR A 219 -40.79 3.83 -8.97
C THR A 219 -41.72 3.01 -8.10
N TRP A 220 -42.62 3.64 -7.34
CA TRP A 220 -43.61 2.93 -6.52
C TRP A 220 -45.01 3.04 -7.11
N ASN A 221 -45.72 1.92 -7.23
CA ASN A 221 -47.11 1.86 -7.67
C ASN A 221 -47.99 1.52 -6.46
N SER A 222 -48.76 2.50 -6.00
CA SER A 222 -49.68 2.30 -4.87
C SER A 222 -50.96 1.58 -5.31
N ASN A 223 -51.39 0.64 -4.50
CA ASN A 223 -52.70 -0.04 -4.57
C ASN A 223 -53.88 0.83 -4.09
N ILE A 224 -53.63 2.01 -3.51
CA ILE A 224 -54.68 2.86 -2.93
C ILE A 224 -54.94 4.05 -3.85
N GLY A 225 -55.86 3.84 -4.80
CA GLY A 225 -56.73 4.87 -5.39
C GLY A 225 -56.11 6.03 -6.18
N SER A 226 -54.80 6.05 -6.44
CA SER A 226 -54.16 7.11 -7.24
C SER A 226 -53.30 6.53 -8.36
N THR A 227 -53.33 7.18 -9.54
CA THR A 227 -52.46 6.92 -10.69
C THR A 227 -51.04 7.47 -10.49
N ALA A 228 -50.70 7.98 -9.31
CA ALA A 228 -49.38 8.57 -9.06
C ALA A 228 -48.33 7.47 -8.87
N SER A 229 -47.37 7.42 -9.79
CA SER A 229 -46.15 6.61 -9.71
C SER A 229 -44.97 7.53 -9.41
N PRO A 230 -44.73 7.92 -8.14
CA PRO A 230 -43.54 8.70 -7.78
C PRO A 230 -42.26 8.02 -8.25
N THR A 231 -41.24 8.83 -8.50
CA THR A 231 -39.89 8.36 -8.79
C THR A 231 -38.88 9.00 -7.84
N VAL A 232 -37.89 8.23 -7.43
CA VAL A 232 -36.76 8.71 -6.61
C VAL A 232 -35.48 8.14 -7.18
N GLU A 233 -34.47 8.98 -7.31
CA GLU A 233 -33.12 8.61 -7.70
C GLU A 233 -32.20 8.55 -6.48
N VAL A 234 -31.34 7.54 -6.45
CA VAL A 234 -30.27 7.36 -5.47
C VAL A 234 -28.99 7.05 -6.22
N ASP A 235 -27.95 7.82 -5.91
CA ASP A 235 -26.60 7.61 -6.41
C ASP A 235 -25.76 6.97 -5.30
N ALA A 236 -25.02 5.91 -5.64
CA ALA A 236 -24.17 5.21 -4.71
C ALA A 236 -22.82 4.86 -5.33
N THR A 237 -21.76 4.97 -4.55
CA THR A 237 -20.42 4.53 -4.96
C THR A 237 -20.18 3.15 -4.35
N ILE A 238 -19.84 2.18 -5.19
CA ILE A 238 -19.50 0.81 -4.77
C ILE A 238 -18.04 0.56 -5.13
N ALA A 239 -17.24 0.16 -4.16
CA ALA A 239 -15.86 -0.24 -4.40
C ALA A 239 -15.47 -1.36 -3.41
N PRO A 240 -14.51 -2.23 -3.77
CA PRO A 240 -13.86 -3.08 -2.80
C PRO A 240 -13.03 -2.25 -1.83
N MET A 241 -12.80 -2.81 -0.65
CA MET A 241 -11.89 -2.20 0.32
C MET A 241 -10.53 -2.87 0.15
N PHE A 242 -9.50 -2.09 -0.14
CA PHE A 242 -8.13 -2.58 -0.10
C PHE A 242 -7.49 -2.13 1.21
N LEU A 243 -7.00 -3.09 1.99
CA LEU A 243 -6.26 -2.83 3.21
C LEU A 243 -4.78 -3.13 2.96
N PRO A 244 -3.96 -2.09 2.72
CA PRO A 244 -2.53 -2.29 2.52
C PRO A 244 -1.86 -2.75 3.81
N TYR A 245 -1.02 -3.79 3.72
CA TYR A 245 -0.15 -4.20 4.83
C TYR A 245 0.84 -3.10 5.20
N PHE A 246 1.31 -2.36 4.18
CA PHE A 246 2.21 -1.22 4.32
C PHE A 246 1.46 0.13 4.17
N GLY A 247 0.26 0.22 4.75
CA GLY A 247 -0.56 1.44 4.73
C GLY A 247 -0.12 2.56 5.67
N ASN A 248 0.77 2.23 6.59
CA ASN A 248 1.29 3.08 7.65
C ASN A 248 2.82 3.05 7.62
N ALA A 249 3.45 4.07 8.20
CA ALA A 249 4.89 4.11 8.40
C ALA A 249 5.34 2.96 9.33
N LEU A 250 4.60 2.79 10.43
CA LEU A 250 4.80 1.74 11.42
C LEU A 250 3.48 1.03 11.66
N TYR A 251 3.48 -0.30 11.60
CA TYR A 251 2.32 -1.11 11.96
C TYR A 251 2.71 -2.30 12.85
N GLY A 252 2.16 -2.33 14.07
CA GLY A 252 2.34 -3.44 15.01
C GLY A 252 1.20 -4.44 14.93
N LEU A 253 1.46 -5.70 14.60
CA LEU A 253 0.47 -6.79 14.64
C LEU A 253 -0.01 -7.10 16.07
N CYS A 254 0.68 -6.54 17.07
CA CYS A 254 0.31 -6.60 18.47
C CYS A 254 0.36 -5.21 19.11
N ASN A 255 1.53 -4.56 19.18
CA ASN A 255 1.65 -3.24 19.80
C ASN A 255 2.61 -2.31 19.04
N VAL A 256 2.39 -1.00 19.15
CA VAL A 256 3.39 0.02 18.80
C VAL A 256 3.62 0.93 19.99
N THR A 257 4.86 1.04 20.43
CA THR A 257 5.32 1.97 21.46
C THR A 257 6.29 2.95 20.84
N MET A 258 6.00 4.24 20.99
CA MET A 258 6.86 5.32 20.52
C MET A 258 7.19 6.22 21.72
N HIS A 259 8.46 6.36 22.05
CA HIS A 259 8.91 7.14 23.19
C HIS A 259 10.12 8.01 22.88
N GLY A 260 10.31 9.07 23.67
CA GLY A 260 11.35 10.08 23.37
C GLY A 260 10.92 11.06 22.27
N ASN A 261 11.86 11.47 21.40
CA ASN A 261 11.59 12.40 20.29
C ASN A 261 11.30 11.65 19.00
N VAL A 262 10.05 11.30 18.74
CA VAL A 262 9.67 10.44 17.60
C VAL A 262 9.00 11.26 16.51
N CYS A 263 9.17 10.87 15.25
CA CYS A 263 8.38 11.47 14.19
C CYS A 263 8.20 10.56 12.98
N THR A 264 7.07 10.73 12.31
CA THR A 264 6.78 10.13 11.01
C THR A 264 6.33 11.22 10.05
N ASP A 265 6.80 11.16 8.80
CA ASP A 265 6.32 11.99 7.70
C ASP A 265 6.26 11.17 6.41
N ALA A 266 5.72 11.75 5.36
CA ALA A 266 5.54 11.04 4.10
C ALA A 266 6.30 11.70 2.95
N TYR A 267 6.53 10.95 1.89
CA TYR A 267 6.92 11.47 0.59
C TYR A 267 6.38 10.53 -0.50
N ASN A 268 6.54 10.92 -1.75
CA ASN A 268 6.18 10.07 -2.88
C ASN A 268 7.40 9.84 -3.76
N SER A 269 8.03 8.68 -3.68
CA SER A 269 9.21 8.35 -4.49
C SER A 269 8.95 8.48 -6.00
N ASN A 270 7.70 8.33 -6.44
CA ASN A 270 7.30 8.55 -7.84
C ASN A 270 7.44 10.01 -8.29
N SER A 271 7.43 10.95 -7.33
CA SER A 271 7.55 12.38 -7.57
C SER A 271 8.99 12.90 -7.37
N GLY A 272 9.91 12.05 -6.93
CA GLY A 272 11.33 12.39 -6.78
C GLY A 272 11.92 11.97 -5.43
N THR A 273 13.08 12.54 -5.10
CA THR A 273 13.81 12.25 -3.86
C THR A 273 13.14 12.87 -2.64
N TYR A 274 13.25 12.24 -1.48
CA TYR A 274 12.90 12.87 -0.22
C TYR A 274 13.79 14.10 0.02
N SER A 275 13.16 15.24 0.30
CA SER A 275 13.85 16.49 0.58
C SER A 275 12.98 17.33 1.50
N ASN A 276 13.48 17.79 2.65
CA ASN A 276 12.69 18.57 3.62
C ASN A 276 13.37 19.85 4.11
N GLY A 277 14.54 20.21 3.56
CA GLY A 277 15.36 21.36 3.98
C GLY A 277 16.07 21.21 5.34
N GLY A 278 15.55 20.39 6.26
CA GLY A 278 16.14 20.09 7.58
C GLY A 278 17.11 18.90 7.59
N GLY A 279 17.23 18.18 6.48
CA GLY A 279 17.99 16.93 6.39
C GLY A 279 17.16 15.72 6.81
N ILE A 280 17.69 14.52 6.55
CA ILE A 280 16.99 13.25 6.79
C ILE A 280 16.89 12.86 8.27
N GLY A 281 17.59 13.56 9.17
CA GLY A 281 17.51 13.30 10.61
C GLY A 281 16.29 13.93 11.29
N ALA A 282 15.42 14.58 10.53
CA ALA A 282 14.23 15.24 11.02
C ALA A 282 13.06 14.98 10.08
N CYS A 283 11.85 14.98 10.61
CA CYS A 283 10.64 14.95 9.80
C CYS A 283 10.25 16.34 9.29
N ALA A 284 9.50 16.39 8.20
CA ALA A 284 8.92 17.61 7.64
C ALA A 284 7.98 18.28 8.66
N SER A 285 8.17 19.57 8.92
CA SER A 285 7.50 20.30 10.01
C SER A 285 6.48 21.36 9.57
N THR A 286 6.29 21.60 8.27
CA THR A 286 5.18 22.32 7.58
C THR A 286 5.58 22.45 6.10
N SER A 287 4.59 22.49 5.19
CA SER A 287 4.74 22.51 3.71
C SER A 287 6.08 23.10 3.26
N SER A 288 7.06 22.22 3.15
CA SER A 288 8.42 22.54 2.76
C SER A 288 8.34 23.18 1.38
N GLY A 289 9.11 24.25 1.18
CA GLY A 289 8.92 25.20 0.07
C GLY A 289 8.75 24.53 -1.30
N THR A 290 8.16 25.26 -2.25
CA THR A 290 8.00 24.85 -3.65
C THR A 290 9.21 24.02 -4.14
N GLY A 291 9.01 22.72 -4.38
CA GLY A 291 10.06 21.77 -4.78
C GLY A 291 10.39 20.68 -3.76
N SER A 292 9.82 20.70 -2.56
CA SER A 292 9.95 19.60 -1.59
C SER A 292 9.01 18.43 -1.89
N ASN A 293 9.56 17.21 -1.93
CA ASN A 293 8.77 15.98 -1.98
C ASN A 293 8.34 15.45 -0.59
N ALA A 294 8.89 15.99 0.49
CA ALA A 294 8.50 15.59 1.85
C ALA A 294 7.21 16.31 2.28
N GLN A 295 6.31 15.57 2.92
CA GLN A 295 4.99 16.01 3.36
C GLN A 295 4.82 15.69 4.86
N PRO A 296 4.38 16.65 5.69
CA PRO A 296 4.12 16.40 7.10
C PRO A 296 2.90 15.48 7.33
N ILE A 297 2.16 15.14 6.27
CA ILE A 297 0.97 14.30 6.31
C ILE A 297 1.10 13.09 5.37
N GLY A 298 0.42 11.99 5.69
CA GLY A 298 0.39 10.74 4.92
C GLY A 298 1.05 9.53 5.59
N ALA A 299 1.71 9.71 6.75
CA ALA A 299 2.51 8.70 7.44
C ALA A 299 1.92 8.30 8.79
N GLY A 300 0.89 7.45 8.75
CA GLY A 300 0.21 6.98 9.96
C GLY A 300 1.01 5.96 10.76
N VAL A 301 0.53 5.68 11.98
CA VAL A 301 1.02 4.63 12.87
C VAL A 301 -0.18 3.77 13.24
N GLY A 302 -0.03 2.45 13.19
CA GLY A 302 -1.14 1.55 13.45
C GLY A 302 -0.79 0.35 14.30
N SER A 303 -1.80 -0.22 14.96
CA SER A 303 -1.67 -1.51 15.60
C SER A 303 -2.98 -2.30 15.64
N ASN A 304 -2.83 -3.63 15.60
CA ASN A 304 -3.86 -4.61 15.93
C ASN A 304 -4.13 -4.75 17.43
N GLY A 305 -3.34 -4.10 18.27
CA GLY A 305 -3.57 -3.98 19.71
C GLY A 305 -3.38 -2.54 20.15
N GLY A 306 -2.45 -2.30 21.08
CA GLY A 306 -2.25 -1.00 21.70
C GLY A 306 -1.32 -0.09 20.90
N VAL A 307 -1.58 1.22 20.94
CA VAL A 307 -0.60 2.24 20.55
C VAL A 307 -0.28 3.11 21.75
N THR A 308 1.00 3.16 22.12
CA THR A 308 1.51 4.00 23.21
C THR A 308 2.44 5.06 22.66
N ILE A 309 2.17 6.34 22.95
CA ILE A 309 3.02 7.47 22.63
C ILE A 309 3.41 8.18 23.92
N SER A 310 4.68 8.07 24.30
CA SER A 310 5.22 8.65 25.53
C SER A 310 6.52 9.40 25.26
N GLY A 311 6.42 10.69 24.92
CA GLY A 311 7.57 11.51 24.58
C GLY A 311 7.31 12.99 24.84
N ALA A 312 8.38 13.75 25.10
CA ALA A 312 8.28 15.20 25.29
C ALA A 312 7.97 15.94 23.97
N ALA A 313 8.41 15.39 22.84
CA ALA A 313 8.12 15.87 21.50
C ALA A 313 7.81 14.68 20.59
N TYR A 314 6.67 14.71 19.91
CA TYR A 314 6.36 13.72 18.88
C TYR A 314 5.55 14.38 17.76
N SER A 315 5.74 13.91 16.53
CA SER A 315 5.01 14.37 15.35
C SER A 315 4.66 13.18 14.47
N ILE A 316 3.41 12.72 14.52
CA ILE A 316 2.90 11.65 13.66
C ILE A 316 2.19 12.29 12.47
N GLY A 317 2.75 12.08 11.29
CA GLY A 317 2.23 12.64 10.06
C GLY A 317 0.98 11.95 9.52
N GLY A 318 0.14 11.32 10.34
CA GLY A 318 -1.03 10.60 9.84
C GLY A 318 -2.02 10.23 10.93
N ASN A 319 -2.91 9.29 10.61
CA ASN A 319 -3.81 8.73 11.60
C ASN A 319 -3.05 7.80 12.55
N VAL A 320 -3.52 7.72 13.79
CA VAL A 320 -3.16 6.66 14.71
C VAL A 320 -4.32 5.68 14.77
N THR A 321 -4.11 4.45 14.32
CA THR A 321 -5.12 3.39 14.38
C THR A 321 -4.76 2.35 15.42
N TYR A 322 -5.68 2.00 16.31
CA TYR A 322 -5.45 0.99 17.34
C TYR A 322 -6.66 0.06 17.46
N ALA A 323 -6.52 -1.06 18.16
CA ALA A 323 -7.62 -1.96 18.41
C ALA A 323 -8.22 -1.72 19.81
N ASN A 324 -9.55 -1.65 19.88
CA ASN A 324 -10.28 -1.63 21.16
C ASN A 324 -10.31 -3.01 21.84
N GLN A 325 -9.97 -4.07 21.11
CA GLN A 325 -9.84 -5.43 21.61
C GLN A 325 -8.60 -6.05 20.97
N GLY A 326 -7.75 -6.66 21.79
CA GLY A 326 -6.52 -7.27 21.30
C GLY A 326 -6.85 -8.45 20.41
N THR A 327 -6.09 -8.60 19.32
CA THR A 327 -6.14 -9.81 18.48
C THR A 327 -5.70 -11.07 19.24
N SER A 328 -4.97 -10.89 20.35
CA SER A 328 -4.63 -11.93 21.31
C SER A 328 -4.56 -11.35 22.73
N SER A 329 -4.58 -12.22 23.74
CA SER A 329 -4.42 -11.82 25.15
C SER A 329 -3.04 -11.24 25.48
N ALA A 330 -2.06 -11.35 24.59
CA ALA A 330 -0.72 -10.80 24.75
C ALA A 330 -0.58 -9.39 24.14
N CYS A 331 -1.61 -8.89 23.45
CA CYS A 331 -1.60 -7.55 22.88
C CYS A 331 -2.34 -6.60 23.80
N ASP A 332 -1.76 -5.42 23.97
CA ASP A 332 -2.42 -4.34 24.67
C ASP A 332 -3.62 -3.87 23.85
N THR A 333 -4.43 -3.00 24.43
CA THR A 333 -5.59 -2.43 23.77
C THR A 333 -5.66 -0.95 24.03
N GLY A 334 -6.29 -0.22 23.11
CA GLY A 334 -6.50 1.20 23.27
C GLY A 334 -5.31 2.06 22.82
N PHE A 335 -5.47 3.36 23.05
CA PHE A 335 -4.47 4.37 22.82
C PHE A 335 -4.03 4.98 24.15
N THR A 336 -2.73 5.04 24.40
CA THR A 336 -2.14 5.69 25.58
C THR A 336 -1.18 6.79 25.15
N GLY A 337 -1.45 8.05 25.51
CA GLY A 337 -0.60 9.18 25.12
C GLY A 337 -1.40 10.45 24.90
N SER A 338 -0.76 11.47 24.32
CA SER A 338 -1.45 12.68 23.85
C SER A 338 -1.66 12.61 22.33
N ALA A 339 -2.77 13.16 21.86
CA ALA A 339 -3.06 13.29 20.43
C ALA A 339 -2.53 14.61 19.84
N SER A 340 -1.93 15.50 20.64
CA SER A 340 -1.55 16.85 20.21
C SER A 340 -0.49 16.89 19.11
N GLY A 341 0.34 15.84 19.00
CA GLY A 341 1.32 15.66 17.93
C GLY A 341 0.86 14.78 16.77
N VAL A 342 -0.42 14.42 16.69
CA VAL A 342 -0.98 13.59 15.61
C VAL A 342 -1.63 14.51 14.57
N SER A 343 -1.12 14.50 13.35
CA SER A 343 -1.66 15.35 12.26
C SER A 343 -3.01 14.86 11.73
N GLY A 344 -3.29 13.55 11.85
CA GLY A 344 -4.57 12.95 11.52
C GLY A 344 -5.46 12.76 12.75
N SER A 345 -6.26 11.69 12.73
CA SER A 345 -7.14 11.31 13.84
C SER A 345 -6.60 10.09 14.58
N VAL A 346 -6.87 10.04 15.88
CA VAL A 346 -6.67 8.85 16.72
C VAL A 346 -7.98 8.07 16.72
N LEU A 347 -8.01 6.91 16.05
CA LEU A 347 -9.25 6.19 15.78
C LEU A 347 -9.08 4.69 16.08
N PRO A 348 -10.12 4.03 16.63
CA PRO A 348 -10.16 2.57 16.60
C PRO A 348 -10.28 2.11 15.14
N GLY A 349 -9.43 1.17 14.74
CA GLY A 349 -9.41 0.60 13.40
C GLY A 349 -9.70 -0.91 13.40
N PRO A 350 -10.14 -1.48 12.27
CA PRO A 350 -10.17 -2.93 12.12
C PRO A 350 -8.72 -3.47 12.16
N ALA A 351 -8.56 -4.66 12.71
CA ALA A 351 -7.27 -5.33 12.69
C ALA A 351 -6.85 -5.63 11.23
N ILE A 352 -5.60 -5.31 10.89
CA ILE A 352 -4.96 -5.83 9.68
C ILE A 352 -4.73 -7.34 9.86
N PRO A 353 -5.10 -8.18 8.89
CA PRO A 353 -4.81 -9.60 8.92
C PRO A 353 -3.32 -9.87 9.12
N SER A 354 -2.99 -10.86 9.95
CA SER A 354 -1.60 -11.28 10.09
C SER A 354 -1.07 -11.73 8.73
N PRO A 355 0.14 -11.31 8.32
CA PRO A 355 0.82 -11.87 7.18
C PRO A 355 0.94 -13.40 7.31
N PRO A 356 1.09 -14.12 6.19
CA PRO A 356 1.40 -15.54 6.23
C PRO A 356 2.65 -15.82 7.08
N ASP A 357 2.59 -16.80 7.96
CA ASP A 357 3.77 -17.27 8.69
C ASP A 357 4.67 -18.07 7.75
N LEU A 358 5.80 -17.48 7.37
CA LEU A 358 6.77 -18.10 6.47
C LEU A 358 7.71 -19.09 7.17
N THR A 359 7.55 -19.32 8.48
CA THR A 359 8.57 -20.02 9.28
C THR A 359 8.76 -21.45 8.77
N ALA A 360 7.67 -22.12 8.39
CA ALA A 360 7.73 -23.46 7.82
C ALA A 360 8.44 -23.47 6.44
N THR A 361 8.08 -22.52 5.56
CA THR A 361 8.67 -22.38 4.22
C THR A 361 10.16 -22.09 4.32
N MET A 362 10.57 -21.12 5.13
CA MET A 362 11.97 -20.76 5.32
C MET A 362 12.77 -21.92 5.92
N LYS A 363 12.27 -22.59 6.96
CA LYS A 363 12.94 -23.78 7.53
C LYS A 363 13.15 -24.88 6.48
N SER A 364 12.20 -25.04 5.56
CA SER A 364 12.28 -26.08 4.52
C SER A 364 13.40 -25.86 3.50
N TRP A 365 13.91 -24.63 3.35
CA TRP A 365 15.00 -24.33 2.42
C TRP A 365 16.36 -24.89 2.87
N GLY A 366 16.51 -25.26 4.15
CA GLY A 366 17.74 -25.86 4.66
C GLY A 366 18.89 -24.86 4.76
N TYR A 367 18.69 -23.80 5.55
CA TYR A 367 19.70 -22.79 5.80
C TYR A 367 21.08 -23.39 6.17
N PRO A 368 22.20 -22.87 5.63
CA PRO A 368 23.53 -23.34 5.96
C PRO A 368 23.81 -23.17 7.45
N THR A 369 24.20 -24.24 8.15
CA THR A 369 24.65 -24.19 9.55
C THR A 369 26.11 -23.77 9.67
N THR A 370 26.90 -23.99 8.62
CA THR A 370 28.25 -23.47 8.45
C THR A 370 28.20 -22.35 7.43
N SER A 371 27.89 -21.13 7.87
CA SER A 371 28.04 -19.98 6.99
C SER A 371 29.49 -19.90 6.53
N PRO A 372 29.79 -19.52 5.28
CA PRO A 372 31.03 -18.80 5.03
C PRO A 372 30.94 -17.54 5.90
N ALA A 373 31.41 -17.64 7.15
CA ALA A 373 31.46 -16.51 8.05
C ALA A 373 32.31 -15.47 7.33
N VAL A 374 31.65 -14.40 6.88
CA VAL A 374 32.33 -13.35 6.15
C VAL A 374 33.01 -12.44 7.15
N ASN A 375 33.83 -13.05 8.00
CA ASN A 375 34.56 -12.35 9.03
C ASN A 375 35.79 -11.73 8.38
N PRO A 376 35.90 -10.40 8.37
CA PRO A 376 37.15 -9.76 8.00
C PRO A 376 38.28 -10.24 8.92
N PRO A 377 39.51 -10.40 8.39
CA PRO A 377 40.65 -10.77 9.21
C PRO A 377 40.79 -9.81 10.41
N SER A 378 40.81 -10.34 11.62
CA SER A 378 40.96 -9.54 12.84
C SER A 378 42.39 -8.98 12.90
N GLY A 379 42.59 -7.73 12.46
CA GLY A 379 43.86 -7.03 12.65
C GLY A 379 44.21 -6.04 11.53
N GLY A 380 43.74 -4.79 11.65
CA GLY A 380 44.22 -3.66 10.86
C GLY A 380 43.14 -2.69 10.42
N VAL A 381 43.53 -1.42 10.15
CA VAL A 381 42.69 -0.30 9.68
C VAL A 381 42.20 -0.49 8.21
N THR A 382 42.08 -1.74 7.77
CA THR A 382 41.83 -2.12 6.39
C THR A 382 40.34 -2.11 6.09
N ASN A 383 39.94 -1.48 4.98
CA ASN A 383 38.59 -1.54 4.47
C ASN A 383 38.34 -2.94 3.89
N VAL A 384 37.24 -3.58 4.30
CA VAL A 384 36.90 -4.95 3.89
C VAL A 384 35.70 -4.88 2.97
N TYR A 385 35.78 -5.56 1.84
CA TYR A 385 34.75 -5.53 0.82
C TYR A 385 34.24 -6.93 0.51
N LEU A 386 32.92 -7.08 0.58
CA LEU A 386 32.21 -8.31 0.34
C LEU A 386 31.24 -8.09 -0.82
N ARG A 387 31.22 -9.04 -1.75
CA ARG A 387 30.41 -8.98 -2.95
C ARG A 387 29.74 -10.31 -3.18
N ALA A 388 28.42 -10.33 -3.06
CA ALA A 388 27.61 -11.44 -3.51
C ALA A 388 27.19 -11.15 -4.97
N ASP A 389 27.81 -11.85 -5.92
CA ASP A 389 27.41 -11.83 -7.32
C ASP A 389 26.37 -12.93 -7.56
N LEU A 390 25.13 -12.52 -7.82
CA LEU A 390 23.99 -13.39 -8.07
C LEU A 390 23.77 -13.47 -9.59
N LEU A 391 24.36 -14.48 -10.26
CA LEU A 391 24.21 -14.65 -11.70
C LEU A 391 22.99 -15.53 -12.03
N PHE A 392 22.20 -15.14 -13.02
CA PHE A 392 21.14 -15.97 -13.61
C PHE A 392 21.50 -16.29 -15.07
N GLY A 393 21.54 -17.58 -15.42
CA GLY A 393 21.46 -18.03 -16.82
C GLY A 393 22.74 -18.00 -17.68
N SER A 394 23.39 -19.17 -17.75
CA SER A 394 23.98 -19.82 -18.94
C SER A 394 24.89 -19.13 -19.97
N THR A 395 25.23 -17.84 -19.91
CA THR A 395 26.14 -17.23 -20.92
C THR A 395 27.49 -16.82 -20.38
N GLY A 396 28.28 -17.80 -19.91
CA GLY A 396 29.75 -17.88 -20.03
C GLY A 396 30.64 -16.72 -19.55
N GLY A 397 30.09 -15.61 -19.08
CA GLY A 397 30.82 -14.47 -18.56
C GLY A 397 31.30 -14.82 -17.16
N LYS A 398 32.55 -15.31 -17.07
CA LYS A 398 33.25 -15.31 -15.79
C LYS A 398 33.14 -13.90 -15.20
N PRO A 399 32.87 -13.75 -13.89
CA PRO A 399 32.95 -12.44 -13.27
C PRO A 399 34.32 -11.83 -13.62
N PRO A 400 34.39 -10.53 -14.00
CA PRO A 400 35.66 -9.89 -14.27
C PRO A 400 36.50 -10.03 -13.00
N LEU A 401 37.51 -10.89 -13.07
CA LEU A 401 38.48 -11.06 -12.01
C LEU A 401 39.04 -9.66 -11.68
N PRO A 402 39.23 -9.33 -10.40
CA PRO A 402 39.91 -8.09 -10.01
C PRO A 402 41.33 -7.93 -10.59
N GLY A 403 41.86 -8.91 -11.34
CA GLY A 403 43.29 -9.07 -11.59
C GLY A 403 43.85 -8.72 -12.97
N ILE A 404 43.04 -8.29 -13.95
CA ILE A 404 43.60 -7.91 -15.26
C ILE A 404 42.97 -6.59 -15.69
N ALA A 405 43.69 -5.49 -15.46
CA ALA A 405 43.39 -4.25 -16.17
C ALA A 405 43.32 -4.56 -17.67
N ALA A 406 42.38 -3.98 -18.42
CA ALA A 406 42.27 -4.19 -19.87
C ALA A 406 43.57 -3.88 -20.65
N ASN A 407 44.55 -3.26 -19.99
CA ASN A 407 45.88 -2.91 -20.50
C ASN A 407 46.97 -3.98 -20.20
N GLY A 408 46.68 -5.05 -19.48
CA GLY A 408 47.64 -6.12 -19.17
C GLY A 408 48.50 -5.90 -17.91
N ASP A 409 48.27 -4.83 -17.15
CA ASP A 409 48.96 -4.61 -15.87
C ASP A 409 48.37 -5.54 -14.80
N ALA A 410 49.23 -6.39 -14.23
CA ALA A 410 48.86 -7.33 -13.19
C ALA A 410 48.53 -6.59 -11.88
N VAL A 411 47.47 -7.02 -11.19
CA VAL A 411 47.32 -6.65 -9.78
C VAL A 411 48.37 -7.42 -9.00
N GLU A 412 49.42 -6.69 -8.59
CA GLU A 412 50.51 -7.23 -7.81
C GLU A 412 50.13 -7.26 -6.32
N ASP A 413 50.51 -8.33 -5.62
CA ASP A 413 50.49 -8.35 -4.16
C ASP A 413 51.52 -7.35 -3.58
N SER A 414 51.62 -7.26 -2.25
CA SER A 414 52.60 -6.39 -1.58
C SER A 414 54.08 -6.68 -1.93
N SER A 415 54.36 -7.79 -2.62
CA SER A 415 55.70 -8.21 -3.06
C SER A 415 55.98 -7.91 -4.55
N GLY A 416 55.01 -7.38 -5.30
CA GLY A 416 55.15 -7.16 -6.74
C GLY A 416 54.77 -8.39 -7.58
N THR A 417 54.12 -9.40 -6.98
CA THR A 417 53.79 -10.64 -7.69
C THR A 417 52.33 -10.59 -8.17
N PRO A 418 52.03 -10.85 -9.46
CA PRO A 418 50.66 -10.95 -9.95
C PRO A 418 49.82 -11.91 -9.10
N LEU A 419 48.69 -11.43 -8.57
CA LEU A 419 47.72 -12.31 -7.92
C LEU A 419 47.24 -13.33 -8.95
N ALA A 420 47.52 -14.61 -8.70
CA ALA A 420 47.00 -15.69 -9.52
C ALA A 420 45.46 -15.62 -9.55
N ALA A 421 44.89 -15.64 -10.76
CA ALA A 421 43.45 -15.61 -10.95
C ALA A 421 42.81 -16.86 -10.32
N THR A 422 42.33 -16.75 -9.09
CA THR A 422 41.52 -17.80 -8.46
C THR A 422 40.17 -17.84 -9.16
N THR A 423 39.96 -18.82 -10.04
CA THR A 423 38.68 -18.99 -10.74
C THR A 423 37.61 -19.50 -9.77
N CYS A 424 36.47 -18.80 -9.73
CA CYS A 424 35.28 -19.28 -9.03
C CYS A 424 34.82 -20.65 -9.56
N PRO A 425 34.27 -21.55 -8.72
CA PRO A 425 33.86 -22.89 -9.17
C PRO A 425 32.72 -22.83 -10.19
N SER A 426 32.85 -23.43 -11.37
CA SER A 426 31.87 -23.29 -12.46
C SER A 426 30.50 -23.98 -12.26
N VAL A 427 30.30 -24.70 -11.15
CA VAL A 427 29.09 -25.50 -10.88
C VAL A 427 27.95 -24.71 -10.24
N PHE A 428 28.22 -23.48 -9.80
CA PHE A 428 27.23 -22.65 -9.11
C PHE A 428 26.66 -21.58 -10.03
N THR A 429 25.42 -21.19 -9.75
CA THR A 429 24.74 -20.09 -10.41
C THR A 429 25.05 -18.75 -9.73
N ALA A 430 25.46 -18.75 -8.46
CA ALA A 430 25.83 -17.53 -7.73
C ALA A 430 27.08 -17.74 -6.89
N TYR A 431 27.72 -16.63 -6.51
CA TYR A 431 28.99 -16.62 -5.80
C TYR A 431 29.05 -15.52 -4.73
N ILE A 432 29.78 -15.81 -3.65
CA ILE A 432 30.26 -14.81 -2.70
C ILE A 432 31.74 -14.61 -2.98
N GLU A 433 32.08 -13.42 -3.44
CA GLU A 433 33.42 -12.89 -3.52
C GLU A 433 33.73 -12.09 -2.23
N SER A 434 34.90 -12.31 -1.66
CA SER A 434 35.39 -11.54 -0.52
C SER A 434 36.82 -11.12 -0.78
N TYR A 435 37.15 -9.86 -0.51
CA TYR A 435 38.51 -9.35 -0.61
C TYR A 435 38.74 -8.16 0.33
N THR A 436 39.99 -7.97 0.73
CA THR A 436 40.42 -6.77 1.45
C THR A 436 41.04 -5.79 0.47
N TRP A 437 40.82 -4.49 0.67
CA TRP A 437 41.49 -3.47 -0.13
C TRP A 437 42.14 -2.39 0.74
N SER A 438 43.22 -1.81 0.23
CA SER A 438 43.90 -0.69 0.87
C SER A 438 44.29 0.36 -0.17
N TRP A 439 44.14 1.63 0.21
CA TRP A 439 44.54 2.74 -0.64
C TRP A 439 46.02 3.02 -0.44
N VAL A 440 46.80 2.96 -1.52
CA VAL A 440 48.21 3.34 -1.50
C VAL A 440 48.34 4.71 -2.14
N SER A 441 48.73 5.69 -1.32
CA SER A 441 49.16 6.99 -1.85
C SER A 441 50.39 6.76 -2.73
N GLY A 442 50.33 7.17 -3.99
CA GLY A 442 51.52 7.19 -4.84
C GLY A 442 52.65 7.97 -4.15
N LYS A 443 53.91 7.56 -4.36
CA LYS A 443 55.07 8.41 -4.02
C LYS A 443 54.88 9.79 -4.68
N LYS A 444 55.45 10.86 -4.13
CA LYS A 444 55.30 12.23 -4.64
C LYS A 444 55.52 12.28 -6.18
N GLY A 445 54.44 12.41 -6.96
CA GLY A 445 54.45 12.40 -8.44
C GLY A 445 54.03 11.09 -9.13
N GLY A 446 53.76 10.02 -8.39
CA GLY A 446 53.23 8.76 -8.90
C GLY A 446 51.71 8.63 -8.71
N PRO A 447 51.03 7.77 -9.49
CA PRO A 447 49.60 7.52 -9.34
C PRO A 447 49.32 6.83 -8.00
N SER A 448 48.25 7.24 -7.33
CA SER A 448 47.64 6.44 -6.26
C SER A 448 46.88 5.27 -6.86
N TYR A 449 46.86 4.14 -6.15
CA TYR A 449 46.18 2.92 -6.59
C TYR A 449 45.64 2.14 -5.40
N ASN A 450 44.70 1.23 -5.68
CA ASN A 450 44.17 0.31 -4.69
C ASN A 450 44.92 -1.03 -4.76
N LEU A 451 45.35 -1.52 -3.61
CA LEU A 451 45.84 -2.89 -3.45
C LEU A 451 44.70 -3.78 -2.97
N TYR A 452 44.51 -4.91 -3.65
CA TYR A 452 43.56 -5.95 -3.26
C TYR A 452 44.31 -7.16 -2.70
N SER A 453 43.77 -7.80 -1.67
CA SER A 453 44.36 -9.00 -1.08
C SER A 453 43.27 -9.91 -0.50
N ASN A 454 43.64 -11.12 -0.10
CA ASN A 454 42.74 -12.09 0.54
C ASN A 454 41.49 -12.43 -0.27
N TYR A 455 41.60 -12.48 -1.60
CA TYR A 455 40.47 -12.83 -2.46
C TYR A 455 40.02 -14.27 -2.22
N THR A 456 38.73 -14.45 -1.91
CA THR A 456 38.07 -15.76 -1.86
C THR A 456 36.80 -15.71 -2.70
N CYS A 457 36.45 -16.85 -3.31
CA CYS A 457 35.22 -17.00 -4.07
C CYS A 457 34.55 -18.33 -3.71
N THR A 458 33.36 -18.24 -3.11
CA THR A 458 32.59 -19.40 -2.64
C THR A 458 31.27 -19.48 -3.40
N GLY A 459 30.93 -20.65 -3.92
CA GLY A 459 29.65 -20.86 -4.59
C GLY A 459 28.45 -20.81 -3.63
N VAL A 460 27.32 -20.32 -4.13
CA VAL A 460 26.05 -20.25 -3.39
C VAL A 460 25.05 -21.20 -4.03
N SER A 461 24.32 -21.95 -3.20
CA SER A 461 23.23 -22.82 -3.67
C SER A 461 21.93 -22.03 -3.89
N GLY A 462 21.06 -22.56 -4.74
CA GLY A 462 19.76 -21.96 -5.06
C GLY A 462 19.70 -21.35 -6.45
N SER A 463 18.50 -20.91 -6.83
CA SER A 463 18.21 -20.30 -8.13
C SER A 463 17.81 -18.82 -8.02
N GLY A 464 17.74 -18.26 -6.81
CA GLY A 464 17.30 -16.88 -6.57
C GLY A 464 15.80 -16.64 -6.74
N THR A 465 14.99 -17.69 -6.82
CA THR A 465 13.53 -17.61 -6.93
C THR A 465 12.88 -17.74 -5.55
N GLY A 466 11.62 -17.32 -5.39
CA GLY A 466 10.90 -17.46 -4.11
C GLY A 466 10.71 -18.90 -3.63
N SER A 467 10.80 -19.90 -4.52
CA SER A 467 10.76 -21.32 -4.17
C SER A 467 12.14 -21.94 -3.96
N SER A 468 13.21 -21.29 -4.43
CA SER A 468 14.60 -21.73 -4.31
C SER A 468 15.52 -20.51 -4.24
N PRO A 469 15.52 -19.80 -3.09
CA PRO A 469 16.30 -18.58 -2.93
C PRO A 469 17.80 -18.89 -2.87
N TYR A 470 18.64 -17.87 -3.06
CA TYR A 470 20.06 -18.02 -2.82
C TYR A 470 20.33 -18.13 -1.32
N LEU A 471 20.96 -19.22 -0.89
CA LEU A 471 21.15 -19.51 0.52
C LEU A 471 22.49 -18.95 1.01
N LEU A 472 22.41 -17.88 1.81
CA LEU A 472 23.52 -17.34 2.56
C LEU A 472 23.37 -17.77 4.03
N GLY A 473 24.50 -17.93 4.73
CA GLY A 473 24.46 -18.14 6.17
C GLY A 473 24.34 -16.82 6.92
N ASP A 474 25.10 -16.67 8.00
CA ASP A 474 25.25 -15.40 8.71
C ASP A 474 26.08 -14.42 7.89
N VAL A 475 25.59 -13.18 7.81
CA VAL A 475 26.30 -12.08 7.17
C VAL A 475 26.62 -11.03 8.21
N THR A 476 27.92 -10.84 8.41
CA THR A 476 28.45 -9.99 9.47
C THR A 476 29.39 -8.96 8.86
N ALA A 477 29.12 -7.68 9.15
CA ALA A 477 29.94 -6.53 8.80
C ALA A 477 30.19 -5.70 10.07
N THR A 478 30.82 -6.28 11.09
CA THR A 478 30.95 -5.67 12.44
C THR A 478 32.35 -5.17 12.78
N SER A 479 33.34 -5.35 11.90
CA SER A 479 34.71 -4.92 12.16
C SER A 479 34.92 -3.40 12.16
N ALA A 480 36.05 -2.95 12.71
CA ALA A 480 36.43 -1.55 12.68
C ALA A 480 36.91 -1.14 11.28
N GLY A 481 36.17 -0.26 10.59
CA GLY A 481 36.53 0.24 9.25
C GLY A 481 35.30 0.51 8.38
N ASN A 482 35.51 1.01 7.17
CA ASN A 482 34.41 1.07 6.20
C ASN A 482 34.21 -0.32 5.60
N GLN A 483 33.04 -0.90 5.81
CA GLN A 483 32.67 -2.21 5.25
C GLN A 483 31.62 -2.01 4.17
N THR A 484 31.76 -2.72 3.05
CA THR A 484 30.73 -2.69 2.01
C THR A 484 30.36 -4.10 1.63
N LEU A 485 29.06 -4.38 1.67
CA LEU A 485 28.43 -5.60 1.20
C LEU A 485 27.57 -5.26 0.00
N ASN A 486 27.91 -5.76 -1.19
CA ASN A 486 27.09 -5.58 -2.37
C ASN A 486 26.37 -6.87 -2.73
N PHE A 487 25.06 -6.80 -2.86
CA PHE A 487 24.23 -7.81 -3.50
C PHE A 487 23.95 -7.35 -4.93
N ILE A 488 24.52 -8.06 -5.88
CA ILE A 488 24.41 -7.75 -7.30
C ILE A 488 23.51 -8.81 -7.92
N GLY A 489 22.26 -8.45 -8.20
CA GLY A 489 21.35 -9.26 -9.00
C GLY A 489 21.74 -9.33 -10.47
N PRO A 490 21.06 -10.16 -11.27
CA PRO A 490 21.32 -10.27 -12.70
C PRO A 490 20.99 -8.96 -13.43
N ASN A 491 21.80 -8.60 -14.42
CA ASN A 491 21.56 -7.45 -15.30
C ASN A 491 20.31 -7.57 -16.19
N PHE A 492 19.68 -8.74 -16.22
CA PHE A 492 18.51 -9.02 -17.06
C PHE A 492 17.41 -9.61 -16.18
N SER A 493 16.52 -8.76 -15.69
CA SER A 493 15.27 -9.24 -15.12
C SER A 493 14.44 -9.88 -16.22
N VAL A 494 14.09 -11.16 -16.08
CA VAL A 494 12.84 -11.65 -16.64
C VAL A 494 11.76 -10.75 -16.06
N GLU A 495 11.01 -10.03 -16.92
CA GLU A 495 9.99 -9.07 -16.50
C GLU A 495 9.17 -9.63 -15.33
N GLY A 496 9.29 -9.01 -14.15
CA GLY A 496 8.44 -9.29 -12.98
C GLY A 496 8.93 -10.33 -11.97
N SER A 497 10.14 -10.87 -12.05
CA SER A 497 10.67 -11.78 -11.01
C SER A 497 11.66 -11.09 -10.08
N ALA A 498 11.35 -11.04 -8.78
CA ALA A 498 12.25 -10.52 -7.77
C ALA A 498 13.44 -11.47 -7.55
N SER A 499 14.62 -10.92 -7.26
CA SER A 499 15.76 -11.73 -6.78
C SER A 499 15.57 -12.00 -5.30
N VAL A 500 15.55 -13.27 -4.90
CA VAL A 500 15.33 -13.69 -3.51
C VAL A 500 16.60 -14.28 -2.91
N VAL A 501 17.02 -13.71 -1.79
CA VAL A 501 18.18 -14.15 -1.01
C VAL A 501 17.70 -14.52 0.38
N ALA A 502 18.04 -15.73 0.82
CA ALA A 502 17.76 -16.21 2.16
C ALA A 502 19.03 -16.17 3.01
N MET A 503 18.94 -15.68 4.24
CA MET A 503 20.07 -15.48 5.15
C MET A 503 19.73 -15.94 6.56
N ASN A 504 20.72 -16.39 7.35
CA ASN A 504 20.49 -16.71 8.77
C ASN A 504 20.26 -15.43 9.59
N SER A 505 21.17 -14.48 9.45
CA SER A 505 21.21 -13.21 10.18
C SER A 505 21.98 -12.17 9.38
N ILE A 506 21.69 -10.90 9.66
CA ILE A 506 22.48 -9.75 9.22
C ILE A 506 22.91 -8.98 10.47
N ASP A 507 24.21 -8.82 10.67
CA ASP A 507 24.74 -7.96 11.73
C ASP A 507 25.76 -6.99 11.15
N SER A 508 25.49 -5.70 11.27
CA SER A 508 26.27 -4.65 10.66
C SER A 508 26.61 -3.58 11.69
N GLY A 509 27.92 -3.46 11.94
CA GLY A 509 28.49 -2.52 12.88
C GLY A 509 28.84 -1.17 12.24
N ASN A 510 29.60 -0.35 12.97
CA ASN A 510 29.82 1.04 12.61
C ASN A 510 30.45 1.25 11.22
N LYS A 511 29.90 2.19 10.43
CA LYS A 511 30.37 2.61 9.09
C LYS A 511 30.28 1.53 8.00
N SER A 512 29.22 0.74 8.03
CA SER A 512 28.98 -0.28 7.02
C SER A 512 28.02 0.20 5.93
N THR A 513 28.12 -0.34 4.73
CA THR A 513 27.18 -0.11 3.64
C THR A 513 26.76 -1.45 3.08
N ILE A 514 25.47 -1.73 3.07
CA ILE A 514 24.87 -2.88 2.43
C ILE A 514 24.07 -2.35 1.24
N ASN A 515 24.45 -2.74 0.03
CA ASN A 515 23.88 -2.24 -1.21
C ASN A 515 23.18 -3.38 -1.96
N THR A 516 21.97 -3.12 -2.43
CA THR A 516 21.12 -4.11 -3.15
C THR A 516 20.75 -3.63 -4.55
N SER A 517 21.43 -2.62 -5.07
CA SER A 517 21.05 -1.90 -6.29
C SER A 517 21.21 -2.67 -7.61
N ASN A 518 21.47 -3.99 -7.56
CA ASN A 518 21.67 -4.88 -8.70
C ASN A 518 22.78 -4.47 -9.68
N VAL A 519 23.43 -3.33 -9.47
CA VAL A 519 24.51 -2.81 -10.30
C VAL A 519 25.77 -2.78 -9.46
N GLY A 520 26.73 -3.61 -9.87
CA GLY A 520 28.06 -3.57 -9.28
C GLY A 520 28.72 -2.21 -9.52
N PRO A 521 29.61 -1.76 -8.62
CA PRO A 521 30.41 -0.57 -8.87
C PRO A 521 31.12 -0.68 -10.22
N SER A 522 31.08 0.39 -11.02
CA SER A 522 31.69 0.42 -12.34
C SER A 522 33.19 0.13 -12.24
N PHE A 523 33.64 -0.93 -12.91
CA PHE A 523 35.07 -1.18 -13.07
C PHE A 523 35.68 -0.05 -13.92
N PRO A 524 36.82 0.54 -13.51
CA PRO A 524 37.47 1.57 -14.32
C PRO A 524 37.87 0.99 -15.69
N THR A 525 37.40 1.63 -16.76
CA THR A 525 37.84 1.35 -18.12
C THR A 525 39.22 1.99 -18.33
N GLY A 526 40.16 1.24 -18.91
CA GLY A 526 41.60 1.55 -18.91
C GLY A 526 41.96 2.94 -19.44
N GLY A 527 42.81 3.67 -18.69
CA GLY A 527 43.45 4.91 -19.12
C GLY A 527 43.53 6.02 -18.05
N ALA A 528 42.58 6.07 -17.12
CA ALA A 528 42.64 6.95 -15.95
C ALA A 528 43.10 6.15 -14.72
N ALA A 529 43.84 6.80 -13.81
CA ALA A 529 44.35 6.18 -12.58
C ALA A 529 43.32 5.23 -11.94
N MET A 530 43.76 4.02 -11.57
CA MET A 530 42.97 2.90 -11.04
C MET A 530 42.32 3.18 -9.68
N ASN A 531 41.47 4.21 -9.62
CA ASN A 531 40.66 4.58 -8.48
C ASN A 531 39.31 3.83 -8.58
N TYR A 532 39.34 2.51 -8.54
CA TYR A 532 38.11 1.75 -8.30
C TYR A 532 37.65 2.05 -6.88
N SER A 533 36.56 2.81 -6.73
CA SER A 533 35.92 2.96 -5.44
C SER A 533 34.94 1.81 -5.25
N PRO A 534 35.15 0.92 -4.27
CA PRO A 534 34.14 -0.06 -3.89
C PRO A 534 32.91 0.60 -3.24
N SER A 535 33.02 1.87 -2.84
CA SER A 535 31.84 2.66 -2.48
C SER A 535 31.01 2.82 -3.75
N PRO A 536 29.76 2.33 -3.76
CA PRO A 536 28.95 2.35 -4.96
C PRO A 536 28.86 3.77 -5.49
N SER A 537 29.12 3.93 -6.80
CA SER A 537 28.49 5.00 -7.57
C SER A 537 27.01 4.99 -7.18
N PRO A 538 26.36 6.16 -6.94
CA PRO A 538 24.99 6.21 -6.46
C PRO A 538 24.14 5.18 -7.21
N PRO A 539 23.32 4.37 -6.51
CA PRO A 539 22.43 3.41 -7.16
C PRO A 539 21.81 4.10 -8.36
N PRO A 540 21.85 3.47 -9.54
CA PRO A 540 21.41 4.12 -10.75
C PRO A 540 20.03 4.71 -10.50
N SER A 541 19.80 5.94 -10.93
CA SER A 541 18.50 6.61 -10.93
C SER A 541 17.46 5.89 -11.78
N ASN A 542 17.73 4.65 -12.18
CA ASN A 542 16.99 3.88 -13.12
C ASN A 542 15.80 3.26 -12.40
N THR A 543 14.63 3.72 -12.78
CA THR A 543 13.30 3.21 -12.43
C THR A 543 13.07 1.75 -12.88
N ALA A 544 14.08 1.08 -13.47
CA ALA A 544 14.00 -0.26 -14.02
C ALA A 544 14.77 -1.34 -13.21
N ALA A 545 15.27 -1.05 -12.00
CA ALA A 545 15.91 -2.07 -11.19
C ALA A 545 14.87 -3.15 -10.77
N PRO A 546 15.14 -4.46 -10.90
CA PRO A 546 14.22 -5.47 -10.42
C PRO A 546 14.13 -5.44 -8.89
N ALA A 547 12.97 -5.83 -8.38
CA ALA A 547 12.75 -5.95 -6.95
C ALA A 547 13.71 -6.96 -6.31
N PHE A 548 14.13 -6.68 -5.08
CA PHE A 548 15.02 -7.51 -4.28
C PHE A 548 14.35 -7.90 -2.97
N VAL A 549 14.37 -9.19 -2.64
CA VAL A 549 13.78 -9.74 -1.41
C VAL A 549 14.87 -10.40 -0.58
N MET A 550 14.99 -9.96 0.68
CA MET A 550 15.82 -10.58 1.71
C MET A 550 14.93 -11.34 2.67
N ASP A 551 15.10 -12.66 2.74
CA ASP A 551 14.43 -13.52 3.71
C ASP A 551 15.43 -13.91 4.81
N VAL A 552 15.29 -13.30 5.99
CA VAL A 552 16.21 -13.45 7.11
C VAL A 552 15.59 -14.33 8.19
N PHE A 553 16.26 -15.42 8.54
CA PHE A 553 15.71 -16.42 9.44
C PHE A 553 15.62 -15.93 10.91
N THR A 554 16.65 -15.26 11.41
CA THR A 554 16.76 -14.91 12.83
C THR A 554 16.68 -13.41 13.10
N SER A 555 17.59 -12.59 12.59
CA SER A 555 17.65 -11.18 12.97
C SER A 555 18.41 -10.31 11.99
N VAL A 556 18.06 -9.02 11.99
CA VAL A 556 18.76 -7.92 11.32
C VAL A 556 19.14 -6.88 12.37
N SER A 557 20.44 -6.68 12.57
CA SER A 557 21.03 -5.72 13.49
C SER A 557 21.87 -4.71 12.69
N LEU A 558 21.45 -3.45 12.71
CA LEU A 558 22.15 -2.34 12.05
C LEU A 558 22.54 -1.31 13.11
N GLY A 559 23.84 -1.14 13.32
CA GLY A 559 24.40 -0.23 14.33
C GLY A 559 25.34 0.83 13.75
N GLY A 560 25.63 1.88 14.54
CA GLY A 560 26.57 2.93 14.14
C GLY A 560 26.10 3.69 12.89
N GLN A 561 27.01 4.03 11.97
CA GLN A 561 26.71 4.68 10.68
C GLN A 561 26.48 3.68 9.55
N THR A 562 25.56 2.73 9.73
CA THR A 562 25.29 1.69 8.73
C THR A 562 24.24 2.14 7.73
N ASN A 563 24.50 1.96 6.43
CA ASN A 563 23.54 2.26 5.36
C ASN A 563 23.09 0.97 4.67
N LEU A 564 21.80 0.64 4.69
CA LEU A 564 21.20 -0.48 3.95
C LEU A 564 20.33 0.06 2.81
N ASN A 565 20.73 -0.18 1.56
CA ASN A 565 20.08 0.26 0.33
C ASN A 565 19.82 1.78 0.25
N TYR A 566 20.53 2.56 1.07
CA TYR A 566 20.34 4.00 1.16
C TYR A 566 21.32 4.76 0.26
N ASN A 567 20.80 5.76 -0.46
CA ASN A 567 21.60 6.71 -1.23
C ASN A 567 21.50 8.12 -0.66
N ALA A 568 22.61 8.64 -0.13
CA ALA A 568 22.67 10.01 0.40
C ALA A 568 22.43 11.09 -0.68
N ALA A 569 22.76 10.80 -1.95
CA ALA A 569 22.55 11.75 -3.06
C ALA A 569 21.10 11.78 -3.54
N THR A 570 20.37 10.67 -3.38
CA THR A 570 18.96 10.54 -3.76
C THR A 570 18.14 9.83 -2.68
N PRO A 571 17.95 10.43 -1.49
CA PRO A 571 17.25 9.76 -0.39
C PRO A 571 15.83 9.32 -0.79
N GLY A 572 15.46 8.07 -0.50
CA GLY A 572 14.15 7.52 -0.86
C GLY A 572 13.98 7.20 -2.36
N VAL A 573 15.06 7.25 -3.13
CA VAL A 573 15.09 6.89 -4.57
C VAL A 573 16.30 5.98 -4.85
N PRO A 574 16.10 4.81 -5.50
CA PRO A 574 14.82 4.27 -5.97
C PRO A 574 13.88 3.97 -4.80
N SER A 575 12.58 3.85 -5.08
CA SER A 575 11.59 3.67 -4.01
C SER A 575 12.00 2.56 -3.01
N PRO A 576 11.79 2.73 -1.70
CA PRO A 576 12.00 1.70 -0.68
C PRO A 576 11.44 0.34 -1.06
N MET A 577 10.38 0.35 -1.85
CA MET A 577 9.67 -0.82 -2.32
C MET A 577 10.53 -1.80 -3.15
N PHE A 578 11.62 -1.33 -3.74
CA PHE A 578 12.54 -2.22 -4.46
C PHE A 578 13.34 -3.13 -3.52
N LEU A 579 13.37 -2.86 -2.21
CA LEU A 579 13.90 -3.76 -1.19
C LEU A 579 12.80 -4.19 -0.22
N THR A 580 12.50 -5.49 -0.19
CA THR A 580 11.68 -6.11 0.85
C THR A 580 12.54 -6.96 1.77
N VAL A 581 12.41 -6.79 3.08
CA VAL A 581 13.10 -7.60 4.08
C VAL A 581 12.07 -8.33 4.93
N ASN A 582 12.00 -9.66 4.79
CA ASN A 582 11.19 -10.53 5.63
C ASN A 582 12.08 -11.12 6.73
N ILE A 583 11.69 -10.99 8.00
CA ILE A 583 12.45 -11.49 9.14
C ILE A 583 11.54 -12.41 9.96
N MET A 584 11.93 -13.67 10.12
CA MET A 584 11.10 -14.66 10.82
C MET A 584 11.49 -14.90 12.28
N GLY A 585 12.48 -14.16 12.76
CA GLY A 585 12.92 -14.20 14.14
C GLY A 585 11.80 -13.90 15.13
N THR A 586 12.04 -14.32 16.37
CA THR A 586 11.24 -13.98 17.54
C THR A 586 12.04 -13.08 18.48
N GLY A 587 11.38 -12.43 19.45
CA GLY A 587 12.03 -11.40 20.28
C GLY A 587 12.48 -10.23 19.43
N THR A 588 13.56 -9.53 19.77
CA THR A 588 14.08 -8.41 18.96
C THR A 588 14.75 -8.92 17.68
N ALA A 589 13.96 -9.07 16.63
CA ALA A 589 14.40 -9.58 15.34
C ALA A 589 14.89 -8.47 14.40
N LEU A 590 14.44 -7.23 14.59
CA LEU A 590 15.06 -6.05 13.98
C LEU A 590 15.56 -5.11 15.06
N SER A 591 16.83 -4.70 14.94
CA SER A 591 17.44 -3.68 15.80
C SER A 591 18.13 -2.63 14.94
N MET A 592 17.59 -1.42 14.90
CA MET A 592 18.18 -0.29 14.22
C MET A 592 18.70 0.72 15.25
N LYS A 593 20.02 0.83 15.36
CA LYS A 593 20.69 1.64 16.38
C LYS A 593 21.66 2.67 15.83
N GLY A 594 21.86 3.76 16.58
CA GLY A 594 22.86 4.78 16.27
C GLY A 594 22.42 5.73 15.16
N GLN A 595 23.14 5.73 14.04
CA GLN A 595 22.89 6.54 12.84
C GLN A 595 22.62 5.64 11.63
N ALA A 596 22.05 4.45 11.86
CA ALA A 596 21.71 3.54 10.78
C ALA A 596 20.70 4.20 9.83
N GLN A 597 20.81 3.91 8.54
CA GLN A 597 19.95 4.40 7.49
C GLN A 597 19.48 3.20 6.67
N LEU A 598 18.18 3.09 6.45
CA LEU A 598 17.60 1.98 5.70
C LEU A 598 16.56 2.50 4.72
N ASP A 599 16.58 1.97 3.51
CA ASP A 599 15.58 2.23 2.47
C ASP A 599 14.93 0.91 2.02
N GLY A 600 13.72 0.62 2.53
CA GLY A 600 13.09 -0.70 2.37
C GLY A 600 11.70 -0.84 3.02
N THR A 601 10.95 -1.87 2.62
CA THR A 601 9.79 -2.35 3.38
C THR A 601 10.18 -3.56 4.21
N ILE A 602 9.86 -3.56 5.52
CA ILE A 602 10.27 -4.61 6.45
C ILE A 602 9.06 -5.33 7.04
N ASN A 603 9.15 -6.65 7.13
CA ASN A 603 8.11 -7.52 7.67
C ASN A 603 8.65 -8.50 8.70
N ILE A 604 8.07 -8.50 9.90
CA ILE A 604 8.53 -9.26 11.06
C ILE A 604 7.33 -9.83 11.81
N PRO A 605 6.57 -10.77 11.22
CA PRO A 605 5.26 -11.15 11.76
C PRO A 605 5.34 -11.79 13.16
N ASN A 606 6.48 -12.42 13.49
CA ASN A 606 6.67 -13.18 14.73
C ASN A 606 7.58 -12.49 15.76
N GLY A 607 8.20 -11.37 15.40
CA GLY A 607 9.25 -10.71 16.17
C GLY A 607 9.04 -9.21 16.31
N ASP A 608 9.85 -8.63 17.19
CA ASP A 608 9.81 -7.25 17.59
C ASP A 608 10.84 -6.44 16.78
N ALA A 609 10.46 -5.21 16.43
CA ALA A 609 11.33 -4.20 15.88
C ALA A 609 11.70 -3.19 16.96
N SER A 610 12.99 -2.94 17.14
CA SER A 610 13.51 -1.87 18.00
C SER A 610 14.20 -0.82 17.14
N LEU A 611 13.69 0.40 17.18
CA LEU A 611 14.28 1.57 16.56
C LEU A 611 14.82 2.46 17.68
N GLY A 612 16.07 2.90 17.60
CA GLY A 612 16.61 3.77 18.64
C GLY A 612 17.97 4.34 18.29
N GLY A 613 18.06 5.65 18.14
CA GLY A 613 19.30 6.34 17.78
C GLY A 613 19.55 7.52 18.70
N SER A 614 20.83 7.86 18.92
CA SER A 614 21.24 9.10 19.60
C SER A 614 21.77 10.14 18.63
N GLY A 615 21.72 9.88 17.31
CA GLY A 615 22.37 10.70 16.29
C GLY A 615 21.40 11.33 15.30
N ALA A 616 21.63 12.59 14.96
CA ALA A 616 20.86 13.40 14.01
C ALA A 616 20.90 12.93 12.53
N SER A 617 21.24 11.67 12.28
CA SER A 617 21.40 11.12 10.92
C SER A 617 20.79 9.73 10.75
N GLY A 618 20.30 9.08 11.80
CA GLY A 618 19.58 7.83 11.64
C GLY A 618 18.21 8.08 10.98
N ALA A 619 17.80 7.23 10.06
CA ALA A 619 16.51 7.37 9.36
C ALA A 619 16.04 6.05 8.78
N MET A 620 14.73 5.88 8.64
CA MET A 620 14.15 4.80 7.85
C MET A 620 13.26 5.37 6.76
N PHE A 621 13.46 4.92 5.53
CA PHE A 621 12.61 5.21 4.38
C PHE A 621 11.81 3.95 4.05
N GLY A 622 10.48 4.09 4.00
CA GLY A 622 9.57 2.97 3.73
C GLY A 622 8.60 2.69 4.89
N SER A 623 8.37 1.41 5.18
CA SER A 623 7.38 0.99 6.20
C SER A 623 7.78 -0.28 6.94
N ILE A 624 7.45 -0.36 8.23
CA ILE A 624 7.73 -1.52 9.08
C ILE A 624 6.41 -2.15 9.53
N LEU A 625 6.30 -3.45 9.28
CA LEU A 625 5.26 -4.32 9.83
C LEU A 625 5.93 -5.32 10.76
N ALA A 626 5.64 -5.27 12.07
CA ALA A 626 6.26 -6.20 13.04
C ALA A 626 5.24 -6.66 14.08
N LYS A 627 5.57 -7.69 14.88
CA LYS A 627 4.71 -8.10 16.00
C LYS A 627 4.56 -6.96 17.00
N ASN A 628 5.68 -6.50 17.54
CA ASN A 628 5.75 -5.28 18.34
C ASN A 628 6.74 -4.31 17.70
N ILE A 629 6.47 -3.02 17.78
CA ILE A 629 7.42 -1.97 17.40
C ILE A 629 7.70 -1.12 18.62
N ASP A 630 8.98 -0.95 18.95
CA ASP A 630 9.44 -0.04 19.99
C ASP A 630 10.41 0.99 19.38
N ASP A 631 9.94 2.23 19.24
CA ASP A 631 10.74 3.37 18.81
C ASP A 631 11.16 4.19 20.04
N GLY A 632 12.44 4.11 20.40
CA GLY A 632 13.05 4.82 21.52
C GLY A 632 13.36 6.29 21.26
N GLY A 633 13.04 6.79 20.07
CA GLY A 633 13.18 8.20 19.72
C GLY A 633 14.47 8.56 18.99
N ASN A 634 14.47 9.79 18.49
CA ASN A 634 15.44 10.40 17.58
C ASN A 634 15.74 9.52 16.34
N TYR A 635 14.73 8.81 15.85
CA TYR A 635 14.83 7.95 14.67
C TYR A 635 13.64 8.20 13.73
N PRO A 636 13.70 9.21 12.85
CA PRO A 636 12.61 9.55 11.93
C PRO A 636 12.28 8.40 10.97
N VAL A 637 10.98 8.25 10.70
CA VAL A 637 10.45 7.32 9.70
C VAL A 637 9.77 8.09 8.57
N HIS A 638 10.36 8.01 7.39
CA HIS A 638 9.92 8.64 6.15
C HIS A 638 9.14 7.64 5.31
N TYR A 639 7.82 7.74 5.35
CA TYR A 639 6.94 6.81 4.68
C TYR A 639 6.75 7.14 3.20
N ASP A 640 6.99 6.16 2.34
CA ASP A 640 6.72 6.30 0.91
C ASP A 640 5.28 5.92 0.59
N VAL A 641 4.47 6.89 0.17
CA VAL A 641 3.03 6.68 -0.06
C VAL A 641 2.74 5.74 -1.23
N SER A 642 3.70 5.48 -2.12
CA SER A 642 3.54 4.49 -3.19
C SER A 642 3.44 3.05 -2.66
N ALA A 643 3.93 2.78 -1.44
CA ALA A 643 3.89 1.46 -0.82
C ALA A 643 2.47 0.94 -0.57
N LYS A 644 1.46 1.84 -0.54
CA LYS A 644 0.04 1.51 -0.33
C LYS A 644 -0.58 0.59 -1.38
N SER A 645 0.08 0.35 -2.51
CA SER A 645 -0.47 -0.48 -3.60
C SER A 645 0.18 -1.87 -3.69
N LEU A 646 1.29 -2.08 -2.99
CA LEU A 646 2.21 -3.19 -3.25
C LEU A 646 1.95 -4.48 -2.50
N SER A 647 1.32 -4.40 -1.35
CA SER A 647 1.00 -5.57 -0.56
C SER A 647 -0.17 -5.23 0.33
N GLY A 648 -1.19 -6.07 0.29
CA GLY A 648 -2.38 -5.89 1.08
C GLY A 648 -3.42 -6.95 0.77
N GLN A 649 -4.59 -6.74 1.35
CA GLN A 649 -5.73 -7.61 1.17
C GLN A 649 -6.89 -6.83 0.57
N LEU A 650 -7.40 -7.35 -0.54
CA LEU A 650 -8.61 -6.87 -1.18
C LEU A 650 -9.81 -7.60 -0.59
N PHE A 651 -10.74 -6.85 -0.03
CA PHE A 651 -12.01 -7.34 0.47
C PHE A 651 -13.10 -7.18 -0.58
N ILE A 652 -14.20 -7.90 -0.38
CA ILE A 652 -15.39 -7.81 -1.23
C ILE A 652 -15.90 -6.37 -1.33
N SER A 653 -16.53 -6.04 -2.45
CA SER A 653 -17.15 -4.73 -2.71
C SER A 653 -18.14 -4.32 -1.61
N GLN A 654 -18.23 -3.03 -1.32
CA GLN A 654 -19.21 -2.47 -0.40
C GLN A 654 -19.69 -1.10 -0.88
N VAL A 655 -20.83 -0.66 -0.34
CA VAL A 655 -21.29 0.70 -0.58
C VAL A 655 -20.41 1.66 0.23
N VAL A 656 -19.67 2.52 -0.46
CA VAL A 656 -18.76 3.50 0.12
C VAL A 656 -19.51 4.79 0.48
N SER A 657 -20.42 5.22 -0.38
CA SER A 657 -21.24 6.41 -0.17
C SER A 657 -22.60 6.27 -0.83
N VAL A 658 -23.60 6.92 -0.26
CA VAL A 658 -24.96 7.02 -0.84
C VAL A 658 -25.40 8.47 -0.75
N THR A 659 -25.81 9.03 -1.88
CA THR A 659 -26.34 10.39 -1.98
C THR A 659 -27.70 10.34 -2.65
N ARG A 660 -28.62 11.16 -2.16
CA ARG A 660 -29.89 11.44 -2.82
C ARG A 660 -29.76 12.82 -3.47
N PRO A 661 -29.67 12.91 -4.80
CA PRO A 661 -29.62 14.20 -5.46
C PRO A 661 -30.90 14.98 -5.14
N LYS A 662 -30.78 16.28 -4.93
CA LYS A 662 -31.95 17.17 -4.81
C LYS A 662 -32.44 17.43 -6.23
N TYR A 663 -33.55 16.80 -6.60
CA TYR A 663 -34.30 17.08 -7.82
C TYR A 663 -35.51 17.95 -7.50
#